data_AF-A0A918A288-F1
#
_entry.id   AF-A0A918A288-F1
#
_cell.length_a   1.000
_cell.length_b   1.000
_cell.length_c   1.000
_cell.angle_alpha   90.00
_cell.angle_beta   90.00
_cell.angle_gamma   90.00
#
_symmetry.space_group_name_H-M   'P 1'
#
loop_
_entity.id
_entity.type
_entity.pdbx_description
1 polymer ?
#
loop_
_entity_poly.entity_id
_entity_poly.type
_entity_poly.pdbx_seq_one_letter_code
_entity_poly.pdbx_strand_id
1 'polypeptide(L)'
;MSQGPRLNAHSRPDFGEDDKLSQAWERKEISLDDYVRLSVERISKPDSLPAKLRSTGGMSESTGLALGYALSLADQASPETRAWLKQALSPRKQPPSSGSTSVAAWSECADSYAFLLYYFDCRQTIQTTPPINIYYNIDGVSYHEECHTGCRVYDDGVPATDLDGNQIPDAIDRMSTSTTTAFTQYRSWGFNVTGDDISIYIGVSTNNNPGITFPTGDVVDGGPVILLPPDPGDIGGNGWYTYLPRHELFHAFQYHYMSFLHFTTAISAINWWMEATAEWAVHKVYLNTAPTALGAEAYARSLDAFLRHPQHAVNASDGLGGERQYGAFIVASYLTERTDQNFVLRTWQEMDDQWPIEAIAQVLEGYGKNLSNELFGFAVANYRLTVDSGTLSDFLGAGDGYADPDTVSRWRSIVAGMGSRPARAKEVSPQNLPWGGSFSWAPNDIGQWIFPGGSSYFEFTPPASGQGQLKIHVEAPDQSTGVEFRYLLVVWNSLSGRQPLRWARADAVGNDRVKDLSVSVTAGEVATLIVARTDVDVNATQPIGVAQPVTWQASLTSSTVTPPAGPNVALNTMWARHADRKGYANMCANWGGGDGTQSVVLPSGNRAWFFSDTFLGDSVFRPTFDRSMLHNSIVVQQGTNPATASLKTVTGGNTCKERDTSIPIEQRYAWTPIRSNTTGPDRSDEFYWSATGKVSGNNVVWFYLKGSGQAFRNTSIATIPLSSLENSSNVNVTPQDLPAFSYYGTDNPLVWGDAVIDAPDGFTYIYGWGVVDANFRKKPFLARVLQANLVDFNSWRFYVGGGKWSADGGATGQTKAVPLGTGYTDAMYSVVTLNGRHWIVTLDPTSHEVVAYPSTSRYGFTTARVKLYSLPDQIQKAPDFKIVYDLHLHEGLSSESDTVVVSYNVNSTGVTLGCRAENDYEPSIYRARFVNIPKRGFDPSAATTAVAPLEASGVVPTTAAYRSDDREMRGARYTPFPSKFAQDGIPPGQSAAVIAQRNALQEDKGYYNSWAYQSDADKANNHVGCPYIAAPTDLAATVRDGAWGWVDLTWSHVGLDVGYKVYEYNVTEGARRHWPWDWNFGPPRLIAPLDDFPADRTDLFRWHLVPTNIWQQPEKTQSNSVQGRMPL
;
A
#
# COMPACT_ATOMS: atom_id res chain seq x y z
N MET A 1 5.04 2.43 -27.96
CA MET A 1 5.62 1.83 -29.18
C MET A 1 7.14 1.86 -29.10
N SER A 2 7.74 0.74 -28.70
CA SER A 2 9.01 0.22 -29.22
C SER A 2 9.09 -1.21 -28.68
N GLN A 3 8.74 -2.20 -29.51
CA GLN A 3 8.96 -3.59 -29.13
C GLN A 3 10.47 -3.82 -29.03
N GLY A 4 10.96 -4.04 -27.82
CA GLY A 4 12.30 -4.56 -27.57
C GLY A 4 12.43 -5.96 -28.20
N PRO A 5 13.65 -6.38 -28.56
CA PRO A 5 13.87 -7.57 -29.35
C PRO A 5 13.42 -8.80 -28.56
N ARG A 6 12.45 -9.55 -29.10
CA ARG A 6 12.18 -10.94 -28.68
C ARG A 6 13.49 -11.70 -28.82
N LEU A 7 14.05 -12.16 -27.70
CA LEU A 7 15.23 -13.02 -27.68
C LEU A 7 14.94 -14.27 -28.51
N ASN A 8 15.90 -14.65 -29.36
CA ASN A 8 15.86 -15.87 -30.16
C ASN A 8 15.59 -17.09 -29.26
N ALA A 9 14.52 -17.83 -29.55
CA ALA A 9 14.09 -19.05 -28.86
C ALA A 9 15.02 -20.27 -29.09
N HIS A 10 16.34 -20.07 -29.24
CA HIS A 10 17.25 -21.10 -29.76
C HIS A 10 18.54 -21.32 -28.96
N SER A 11 18.78 -20.65 -27.83
CA SER A 11 19.88 -21.01 -26.93
C SER A 11 19.40 -21.95 -25.83
N ARG A 12 20.03 -23.13 -25.74
CA ARG A 12 19.82 -24.17 -24.73
C ARG A 12 19.99 -23.60 -23.30
N PRO A 13 19.21 -24.06 -22.29
CA PRO A 13 19.50 -23.79 -20.89
C PRO A 13 20.82 -24.46 -20.46
N ASP A 14 21.69 -23.73 -19.76
CA ASP A 14 22.90 -24.30 -19.17
C ASP A 14 22.56 -25.07 -17.89
N PHE A 15 22.85 -26.36 -17.87
CA PHE A 15 22.58 -27.27 -16.75
C PHE A 15 23.84 -27.57 -15.91
N GLY A 16 24.91 -26.80 -16.12
CA GLY A 16 26.19 -26.92 -15.43
C GLY A 16 27.23 -27.74 -16.20
N GLU A 17 28.49 -27.61 -15.78
CA GLU A 17 29.63 -28.26 -16.44
C GLU A 17 29.57 -29.79 -16.39
N ASP A 18 28.92 -30.36 -15.37
CA ASP A 18 28.76 -31.81 -15.20
C ASP A 18 27.69 -32.44 -16.10
N ASP A 19 26.85 -31.64 -16.78
CA ASP A 19 25.84 -32.14 -17.72
C ASP A 19 26.41 -32.46 -19.11
N LYS A 20 27.24 -33.50 -19.17
CA LYS A 20 27.92 -33.92 -20.40
C LYS A 20 26.96 -34.39 -21.49
N LEU A 21 25.79 -34.93 -21.12
CA LEU A 21 24.80 -35.44 -22.06
C LEU A 21 24.19 -34.30 -22.88
N SER A 22 23.68 -33.26 -22.23
CA SER A 22 23.07 -32.15 -22.97
C SER A 22 24.09 -31.30 -23.72
N GLN A 23 25.30 -31.15 -23.18
CA GLN A 23 26.39 -30.50 -23.91
C GLN A 23 26.81 -31.29 -25.16
N ALA A 24 26.79 -32.63 -25.13
CA ALA A 24 27.08 -33.46 -26.30
C ALA A 24 26.03 -33.31 -27.40
N TRP A 25 24.75 -33.22 -27.03
CA TRP A 25 23.68 -32.92 -27.99
C TRP A 25 23.85 -31.53 -28.63
N GLU A 26 24.18 -30.52 -27.84
CA GLU A 26 24.44 -29.16 -28.32
C GLU A 26 25.64 -29.11 -29.29
N ARG A 27 26.72 -29.82 -28.96
CA ARG A 27 27.88 -30.00 -29.87
C ARG A 27 27.57 -30.90 -31.07
N LYS A 28 26.33 -31.38 -31.20
CA LYS A 28 25.84 -32.29 -32.26
C LYS A 28 26.60 -33.61 -32.33
N GLU A 29 27.12 -34.07 -31.19
CA GLU A 29 27.82 -35.35 -31.04
C GLU A 29 26.87 -36.54 -30.93
N ILE A 30 25.60 -36.28 -30.58
CA ILE A 30 24.49 -37.24 -30.51
C ILE A 30 23.25 -36.66 -31.19
N SER A 31 22.37 -37.52 -31.70
CA SER A 31 21.13 -37.10 -32.36
C SER A 31 20.08 -36.59 -31.35
N LEU A 32 19.02 -35.93 -31.82
CA LEU A 32 17.89 -35.57 -30.96
C LEU A 32 17.23 -36.82 -30.35
N ASP A 33 17.06 -37.88 -31.14
CA ASP A 33 16.52 -39.16 -30.68
C ASP A 33 17.37 -39.78 -29.56
N ASP A 34 18.71 -39.76 -29.73
CA ASP A 34 19.65 -40.22 -28.71
C ASP A 34 19.59 -39.33 -27.47
N TYR A 35 19.49 -38.01 -27.62
CA TYR A 35 19.41 -37.09 -26.49
C TYR A 35 18.16 -37.33 -25.65
N VAL A 36 17.00 -37.46 -26.29
CA VAL A 36 15.72 -37.78 -25.64
C VAL A 36 15.80 -39.12 -24.91
N ARG A 37 16.26 -40.18 -25.59
CA ARG A 37 16.31 -41.53 -25.02
C ARG A 37 17.32 -41.64 -23.88
N LEU A 38 18.54 -41.12 -24.08
CA LEU A 38 19.59 -41.17 -23.07
C LEU A 38 19.27 -40.28 -21.86
N SER A 39 18.44 -39.24 -22.01
CA SER A 39 17.98 -38.42 -20.87
C SER A 39 17.00 -39.18 -19.97
N VAL A 40 16.14 -40.02 -20.54
CA VAL A 40 15.27 -40.94 -19.78
C VAL A 40 16.08 -42.09 -19.17
N GLU A 41 17.04 -42.65 -19.91
CA GLU A 41 17.96 -43.67 -19.40
C GLU A 41 18.88 -43.13 -18.30
N ARG A 42 19.21 -41.82 -18.31
CA ARG A 42 20.04 -41.20 -17.27
C ARG A 42 19.43 -41.37 -15.88
N ILE A 43 18.12 -41.25 -15.77
CA ILE A 43 17.39 -41.40 -14.51
C ILE A 43 17.14 -42.87 -14.18
N SER A 44 16.73 -43.66 -15.16
CA SER A 44 16.29 -45.04 -14.94
C SER A 44 17.42 -46.08 -14.91
N LYS A 45 18.50 -45.85 -15.66
CA LYS A 45 19.66 -46.74 -15.82
C LYS A 45 20.95 -45.92 -16.02
N PRO A 46 21.39 -45.12 -15.04
CA PRO A 46 22.55 -44.23 -15.20
C PRO A 46 23.82 -44.97 -15.68
N ASP A 47 23.99 -46.23 -15.28
CA ASP A 47 25.11 -47.08 -15.68
C ASP A 47 25.06 -47.59 -17.13
N SER A 48 23.94 -47.46 -17.84
CA SER A 48 23.85 -47.81 -19.27
C SER A 48 24.36 -46.69 -20.18
N LEU A 49 24.52 -45.47 -19.67
CA LEU A 49 24.99 -44.35 -20.49
C LEU A 49 26.41 -44.60 -21.00
N PRO A 50 26.78 -44.15 -22.21
CA PRO A 50 28.17 -44.18 -22.66
C PRO A 50 29.09 -43.48 -21.65
N ALA A 51 30.24 -44.07 -21.31
CA ALA A 51 31.15 -43.53 -20.27
C ALA A 51 31.55 -42.05 -20.48
N LYS A 52 31.64 -41.61 -21.74
CA LYS A 52 31.92 -40.20 -22.12
C LYS A 52 30.78 -39.21 -21.81
N LEU A 53 29.55 -39.69 -21.66
CA LEU A 53 28.33 -38.91 -21.39
C LEU A 53 27.91 -39.01 -19.92
N ARG A 54 28.56 -39.86 -19.11
CA ARG A 54 28.28 -39.96 -17.67
C ARG A 54 28.87 -38.75 -16.93
N SER A 55 28.05 -38.16 -16.06
CA SER A 55 28.50 -37.13 -15.12
C SER A 55 29.60 -37.68 -14.20
N THR A 56 30.50 -36.80 -13.76
CA THR A 56 31.59 -37.14 -12.83
C THR A 56 31.06 -37.06 -11.40
N GLY A 57 30.56 -38.17 -10.85
CA GLY A 57 29.90 -38.20 -9.53
C GLY A 57 28.43 -38.60 -9.62
N GLY A 58 27.68 -38.43 -8.53
CA GLY A 58 26.21 -38.61 -8.54
C GLY A 58 25.55 -37.65 -9.53
N MET A 59 24.35 -37.99 -10.01
CA MET A 59 23.54 -37.08 -10.83
C MET A 59 23.25 -35.78 -10.06
N SER A 60 23.45 -34.63 -10.69
CA SER A 60 23.16 -33.30 -10.12
C SER A 60 21.65 -33.01 -10.09
N GLU A 61 21.21 -32.06 -9.26
CA GLU A 61 19.82 -31.54 -9.19
C GLU A 61 19.32 -31.05 -10.57
N SER A 62 20.22 -30.57 -11.43
CA SER A 62 19.92 -30.18 -12.82
C SER A 62 19.49 -31.33 -13.74
N THR A 63 19.59 -32.59 -13.29
CA THR A 63 19.22 -33.78 -14.07
C THR A 63 17.72 -33.85 -14.39
N GLY A 64 16.85 -33.43 -13.46
CA GLY A 64 15.40 -33.37 -13.70
C GLY A 64 15.02 -32.35 -14.78
N LEU A 65 15.76 -31.25 -14.88
CA LEU A 65 15.57 -30.23 -15.93
C LEU A 65 16.15 -30.62 -17.26
N ALA A 66 17.31 -31.27 -17.25
CA ALA A 66 17.85 -31.84 -18.47
C ALA A 66 16.86 -32.85 -19.06
N LEU A 67 16.21 -33.67 -18.20
CA LEU A 67 15.11 -34.53 -18.63
C LEU A 67 13.92 -33.71 -19.14
N GLY A 68 13.41 -32.75 -18.37
CA GLY A 68 12.27 -31.93 -18.79
C GLY A 68 12.51 -31.24 -20.14
N TYR A 69 13.66 -30.62 -20.31
CA TYR A 69 14.06 -30.00 -21.56
C TYR A 69 14.18 -31.03 -22.69
N ALA A 70 14.79 -32.20 -22.46
CA ALA A 70 14.83 -33.26 -23.46
C ALA A 70 13.42 -33.72 -23.88
N LEU A 71 12.51 -33.87 -22.92
CA LEU A 71 11.10 -34.21 -23.17
C LEU A 71 10.36 -33.09 -23.92
N SER A 72 10.72 -31.82 -23.75
CA SER A 72 10.14 -30.70 -24.52
C SER A 72 10.43 -30.79 -26.01
N LEU A 73 11.51 -31.49 -26.36
CA LEU A 73 11.93 -31.73 -27.73
C LEU A 73 11.37 -33.04 -28.30
N ALA A 74 10.60 -33.80 -27.51
CA ALA A 74 10.09 -35.12 -27.90
C ALA A 74 9.22 -35.06 -29.16
N ASP A 75 8.45 -33.99 -29.36
CA ASP A 75 7.62 -33.80 -30.56
C ASP A 75 8.43 -33.65 -31.86
N GLN A 76 9.69 -33.23 -31.73
CA GLN A 76 10.65 -33.10 -32.83
C GLN A 76 11.43 -34.41 -33.08
N ALA A 77 11.32 -35.39 -32.19
CA ALA A 77 11.98 -36.69 -32.31
C ALA A 77 11.25 -37.63 -33.29
N SER A 78 11.95 -38.68 -33.71
CA SER A 78 11.39 -39.68 -34.63
C SER A 78 10.11 -40.33 -34.09
N PRO A 79 9.19 -40.79 -34.96
CA PRO A 79 8.01 -41.55 -34.55
C PRO A 79 8.35 -42.76 -33.65
N GLU A 80 9.48 -43.43 -33.89
CA GLU A 80 9.97 -44.55 -33.10
C GLU A 80 10.34 -44.11 -31.68
N THR A 81 11.06 -42.99 -31.54
CA THR A 81 11.43 -42.43 -30.23
C THR A 81 10.21 -41.97 -29.46
N ARG A 82 9.24 -41.33 -30.13
CA ARG A 82 7.97 -40.93 -29.50
C ARG A 82 7.14 -42.13 -29.07
N ALA A 83 7.07 -43.19 -29.89
CA ALA A 83 6.39 -44.43 -29.52
C ALA A 83 7.07 -45.13 -28.33
N TRP A 84 8.42 -45.10 -28.27
CA TRP A 84 9.18 -45.58 -27.13
C TRP A 84 8.96 -44.74 -25.87
N LEU A 85 8.95 -43.41 -25.97
CA LEU A 85 8.65 -42.51 -24.86
C LEU A 85 7.25 -42.76 -24.29
N LYS A 86 6.23 -42.89 -25.15
CA LYS A 86 4.88 -43.30 -24.74
C LYS A 86 4.86 -44.69 -24.10
N GLN A 87 5.81 -45.58 -24.41
CA GLN A 87 5.94 -46.86 -23.72
C GLN A 87 6.63 -46.72 -22.36
N ALA A 88 7.64 -45.86 -22.24
CA ALA A 88 8.44 -45.67 -21.03
C ALA A 88 7.75 -44.80 -19.96
N LEU A 89 6.90 -43.84 -20.38
CA LEU A 89 6.28 -42.84 -19.52
C LEU A 89 4.79 -43.05 -19.25
N SER A 90 4.17 -44.10 -19.80
CA SER A 90 2.79 -44.45 -19.46
C SER A 90 2.76 -45.64 -18.49
N PRO A 91 2.08 -45.55 -17.34
CA PRO A 91 1.96 -46.67 -16.42
C PRO A 91 1.27 -47.85 -17.09
N ARG A 92 1.94 -49.01 -17.09
CA ARG A 92 1.36 -50.25 -17.63
C ARG A 92 1.26 -51.31 -16.56
N LYS A 93 0.06 -51.85 -16.40
CA LYS A 93 -0.15 -53.11 -15.70
C LYS A 93 0.64 -54.22 -16.40
N GLN A 94 1.53 -54.87 -15.66
CA GLN A 94 2.34 -56.00 -16.09
C GLN A 94 1.88 -57.26 -15.35
N PRO A 95 2.14 -58.46 -15.91
CA PRO A 95 2.04 -59.70 -15.14
C PRO A 95 2.96 -59.62 -13.90
N PRO A 96 2.57 -60.18 -12.75
CA PRO A 96 3.43 -60.23 -11.57
C PRO A 96 4.79 -60.84 -11.90
N SER A 97 5.88 -60.25 -11.40
CA SER A 97 7.23 -60.77 -11.63
C SER A 97 7.41 -62.17 -11.01
N SER A 98 8.08 -63.08 -11.73
CA SER A 98 8.32 -64.46 -11.29
C SER A 98 9.33 -64.49 -10.14
N GLY A 99 8.88 -64.23 -8.91
CA GLY A 99 9.70 -64.12 -7.70
C GLY A 99 8.99 -63.42 -6.53
N SER A 100 7.93 -62.66 -6.82
CA SER A 100 7.11 -61.95 -5.84
C SER A 100 6.11 -62.89 -5.15
N THR A 101 6.55 -63.62 -4.12
CA THR A 101 5.71 -64.62 -3.42
C THR A 101 5.02 -64.12 -2.14
N SER A 102 5.23 -62.89 -1.69
CA SER A 102 4.69 -62.36 -0.41
C SER A 102 3.69 -61.19 -0.53
N VAL A 103 3.48 -60.62 -1.72
CA VAL A 103 2.73 -59.34 -1.87
C VAL A 103 1.20 -59.54 -1.90
N ALA A 104 0.72 -60.76 -2.17
CA ALA A 104 -0.72 -61.09 -2.22
C ALA A 104 -1.49 -60.95 -0.89
N ALA A 105 -0.79 -60.71 0.23
CA ALA A 105 -1.39 -60.44 1.55
C ALA A 105 -1.80 -58.96 1.75
N TRP A 106 -1.41 -58.07 0.83
CA TRP A 106 -1.70 -56.64 0.88
C TRP A 106 -2.78 -56.28 -0.14
N SER A 107 -3.80 -55.54 0.31
CA SER A 107 -5.05 -55.36 -0.44
C SER A 107 -4.88 -54.61 -1.77
N GLU A 108 -3.89 -53.71 -1.84
CA GLU A 108 -3.65 -52.81 -2.98
C GLU A 108 -2.54 -53.31 -3.92
N CYS A 109 -2.03 -54.52 -3.71
CA CYS A 109 -0.83 -55.03 -4.38
C CYS A 109 -1.08 -56.26 -5.27
N ALA A 110 -2.27 -56.35 -5.86
CA ALA A 110 -2.66 -57.48 -6.70
C ALA A 110 -2.01 -57.48 -8.09
N ASP A 111 -1.47 -56.34 -8.54
CA ASP A 111 -0.98 -56.10 -9.89
C ASP A 111 0.34 -55.32 -9.84
N SER A 112 1.31 -55.69 -10.69
CA SER A 112 2.55 -54.89 -10.86
C SER A 112 2.38 -53.86 -11.97
N TYR A 113 3.00 -52.69 -11.81
CA TYR A 113 2.95 -51.57 -12.75
C TYR A 113 4.36 -51.17 -13.16
N ALA A 114 4.59 -50.91 -14.45
CA ALA A 114 5.86 -50.42 -14.96
C ALA A 114 5.78 -48.95 -15.38
N PHE A 115 6.72 -48.13 -14.92
CA PHE A 115 6.88 -46.71 -15.27
C PHE A 115 8.34 -46.28 -15.13
N LEU A 116 8.89 -45.50 -16.07
CA LEU A 116 10.32 -45.11 -16.11
C LEU A 116 11.31 -46.30 -15.99
N LEU A 117 10.93 -47.48 -16.48
CA LEU A 117 11.68 -48.74 -16.30
C LEU A 117 11.80 -49.23 -14.85
N TYR A 118 11.08 -48.60 -13.90
CA TYR A 118 10.83 -49.10 -12.55
C TYR A 118 9.56 -49.94 -12.50
N TYR A 119 9.49 -50.81 -11.49
CA TYR A 119 8.33 -51.63 -11.19
C TYR A 119 7.76 -51.25 -9.82
N PHE A 120 6.44 -51.19 -9.75
CA PHE A 120 5.67 -50.87 -8.55
C PHE A 120 4.63 -51.97 -8.34
N ASP A 121 4.70 -52.69 -7.22
CA ASP A 121 3.84 -53.84 -6.95
C ASP A 121 2.48 -53.46 -6.34
N CYS A 122 2.31 -52.20 -5.90
CA CYS A 122 1.10 -51.72 -5.25
C CYS A 122 0.57 -50.44 -5.90
N ARG A 123 -0.77 -50.27 -5.88
CA ARG A 123 -1.45 -49.04 -6.30
C ARG A 123 -2.65 -48.71 -5.42
N GLN A 124 -2.58 -47.55 -4.76
CA GLN A 124 -3.71 -46.90 -4.10
C GLN A 124 -4.36 -45.88 -5.03
N THR A 125 -5.69 -45.77 -5.04
CA THR A 125 -6.40 -44.73 -5.80
C THR A 125 -7.28 -43.88 -4.88
N ILE A 126 -6.98 -42.59 -4.82
CA ILE A 126 -7.80 -41.57 -4.14
C ILE A 126 -8.89 -41.09 -5.10
N GLN A 127 -10.14 -41.12 -4.63
CA GLN A 127 -11.34 -40.77 -5.39
C GLN A 127 -11.56 -39.24 -5.47
N THR A 128 -10.62 -38.53 -6.09
CA THR A 128 -10.74 -37.10 -6.45
C THR A 128 -11.17 -36.94 -7.92
N THR A 129 -11.39 -35.70 -8.37
CA THR A 129 -11.62 -35.40 -9.79
C THR A 129 -10.65 -34.31 -10.25
N PRO A 130 -9.61 -34.65 -11.05
CA PRO A 130 -9.26 -36.00 -11.52
C PRO A 130 -8.77 -36.95 -10.39
N PRO A 131 -8.86 -38.28 -10.56
CA PRO A 131 -8.38 -39.26 -9.56
C PRO A 131 -6.87 -39.17 -9.35
N ILE A 132 -6.41 -39.44 -8.12
CA ILE A 132 -4.98 -39.50 -7.80
C ILE A 132 -4.57 -40.97 -7.56
N ASN A 133 -3.56 -41.45 -8.27
CA ASN A 133 -3.03 -42.81 -8.15
C ASN A 133 -1.66 -42.79 -7.47
N ILE A 134 -1.49 -43.53 -6.38
CA ILE A 134 -0.20 -43.69 -5.68
C ILE A 134 0.34 -45.09 -5.97
N TYR A 135 1.48 -45.17 -6.65
CA TYR A 135 2.21 -46.39 -6.97
C TYR A 135 3.40 -46.52 -6.03
N TYR A 136 3.56 -47.68 -5.40
CA TYR A 136 4.58 -47.87 -4.37
C TYR A 136 5.04 -49.33 -4.26
N ASN A 137 6.16 -49.52 -3.57
CA ASN A 137 6.70 -50.81 -3.16
C ASN A 137 6.77 -50.86 -1.63
N ILE A 138 6.77 -52.06 -1.06
CA ILE A 138 6.81 -52.28 0.40
C ILE A 138 8.14 -52.92 0.79
N ASP A 139 8.79 -52.36 1.82
CA ASP A 139 10.04 -52.86 2.40
C ASP A 139 9.96 -54.33 2.79
N GLY A 140 10.95 -55.11 2.36
CA GLY A 140 11.07 -56.53 2.64
C GLY A 140 9.97 -57.40 2.02
N VAL A 141 9.06 -56.82 1.24
CA VAL A 141 7.89 -57.51 0.64
C VAL A 141 7.95 -57.46 -0.88
N SER A 142 8.15 -56.29 -1.48
CA SER A 142 8.32 -56.14 -2.93
C SER A 142 9.72 -56.60 -3.35
N TYR A 143 9.83 -57.55 -4.28
CA TYR A 143 11.13 -58.08 -4.74
C TYR A 143 11.16 -58.25 -6.26
N HIS A 144 12.18 -57.69 -6.90
CA HIS A 144 12.44 -57.84 -8.34
C HIS A 144 13.86 -58.36 -8.57
N GLU A 145 13.96 -59.56 -9.15
CA GLU A 145 15.22 -60.33 -9.32
C GLU A 145 16.05 -59.88 -10.54
N GLU A 146 15.55 -58.93 -11.35
CA GLU A 146 16.16 -58.55 -12.62
C GLU A 146 16.97 -57.24 -12.53
N CYS A 147 18.28 -57.37 -12.37
CA CYS A 147 19.23 -56.35 -12.82
C CYS A 147 20.40 -57.01 -13.55
N HIS A 148 20.39 -56.95 -14.89
CA HIS A 148 21.54 -57.31 -15.70
C HIS A 148 22.68 -56.30 -15.45
N THR A 149 23.73 -56.80 -14.79
CA THR A 149 25.07 -56.20 -14.64
C THR A 149 25.08 -54.76 -14.15
N GLY A 150 25.02 -54.59 -12.82
CA GLY A 150 25.62 -53.42 -12.15
C GLY A 150 24.72 -52.54 -11.30
N CYS A 151 23.40 -52.77 -11.25
CA CYS A 151 22.56 -52.00 -10.35
C CYS A 151 22.84 -52.38 -8.89
N ARG A 152 23.01 -51.36 -8.04
CA ARG A 152 22.87 -51.52 -6.59
C ARG A 152 21.43 -51.98 -6.31
N VAL A 153 21.28 -52.89 -5.37
CA VAL A 153 20.00 -53.13 -4.70
C VAL A 153 19.52 -51.76 -4.24
N TYR A 154 18.47 -51.20 -4.86
CA TYR A 154 17.86 -49.98 -4.35
C TYR A 154 16.93 -50.40 -3.23
N ASP A 155 17.21 -49.86 -2.05
CA ASP A 155 16.49 -50.05 -0.79
C ASP A 155 14.98 -49.81 -0.99
N ASP A 156 14.25 -50.93 -1.05
CA ASP A 156 13.21 -51.33 -0.12
C ASP A 156 12.00 -50.42 0.23
N GLY A 157 11.54 -49.53 -0.65
CA GLY A 157 10.14 -49.03 -0.60
C GLY A 157 9.66 -48.43 0.74
N VAL A 158 8.35 -48.34 0.97
CA VAL A 158 7.82 -47.81 2.24
C VAL A 158 7.81 -48.88 3.34
N PRO A 159 7.96 -48.52 4.62
CA PRO A 159 7.96 -49.48 5.72
C PRO A 159 6.69 -50.34 5.74
N ALA A 160 6.84 -51.66 5.88
CA ALA A 160 5.73 -52.63 5.96
C ALA A 160 4.90 -52.54 7.27
N THR A 161 4.94 -51.42 7.98
CA THR A 161 4.21 -51.22 9.23
C THR A 161 2.74 -50.92 8.93
N ASP A 162 1.84 -51.72 9.48
CA ASP A 162 0.37 -51.57 9.43
C ASP A 162 -0.18 -51.80 10.84
N LEU A 163 -0.48 -50.71 11.55
CA LEU A 163 -0.92 -50.79 12.95
C LEU A 163 -2.44 -50.93 13.11
N ASP A 164 -3.21 -50.52 12.11
CA ASP A 164 -4.67 -50.58 12.14
C ASP A 164 -5.23 -51.88 11.53
N GLY A 165 -4.38 -52.67 10.86
CA GLY A 165 -4.66 -53.98 10.30
C GLY A 165 -5.46 -53.92 9.00
N ASN A 166 -5.46 -52.78 8.31
CA ASN A 166 -6.21 -52.57 7.07
C ASN A 166 -5.52 -53.16 5.82
N GLN A 167 -4.32 -53.75 5.98
CA GLN A 167 -3.49 -54.30 4.91
C GLN A 167 -3.04 -53.26 3.89
N ILE A 168 -2.77 -52.04 4.37
CA ILE A 168 -2.15 -50.90 3.68
C ILE A 168 -1.07 -50.36 4.65
N PRO A 169 0.15 -50.02 4.18
CA PRO A 169 1.15 -49.46 5.08
C PRO A 169 0.70 -48.12 5.70
N ASP A 170 0.96 -47.91 6.99
CA ASP A 170 0.66 -46.66 7.72
C ASP A 170 1.24 -45.41 7.01
N ALA A 171 2.39 -45.56 6.34
CA ALA A 171 3.02 -44.49 5.56
C ALA A 171 2.13 -44.05 4.38
N ILE A 172 1.53 -45.03 3.70
CA ILE A 172 0.63 -44.85 2.55
C ILE A 172 -0.71 -44.25 3.02
N ASP A 173 -1.25 -44.71 4.15
CA ASP A 173 -2.46 -44.10 4.74
C ASP A 173 -2.27 -42.62 5.10
N ARG A 174 -1.10 -42.27 5.67
CA ARG A 174 -0.74 -40.88 5.97
C ARG A 174 -0.62 -40.05 4.69
N MET A 175 0.06 -40.56 3.67
CA MET A 175 0.21 -39.87 2.39
C MET A 175 -1.12 -39.68 1.69
N SER A 176 -1.98 -40.71 1.63
CA SER A 176 -3.30 -40.63 1.01
C SER A 176 -4.22 -39.66 1.73
N THR A 177 -4.25 -39.69 3.06
CA THR A 177 -5.02 -38.74 3.87
C THR A 177 -4.51 -37.30 3.67
N SER A 178 -3.19 -37.11 3.68
CA SER A 178 -2.56 -35.79 3.49
C SER A 178 -2.84 -35.23 2.10
N THR A 179 -2.68 -36.05 1.06
CA THR A 179 -2.90 -35.69 -0.34
C THR A 179 -4.36 -35.33 -0.59
N THR A 180 -5.31 -36.13 -0.07
CA THR A 180 -6.75 -35.84 -0.15
C THR A 180 -7.09 -34.49 0.49
N THR A 181 -6.52 -34.22 1.67
CA THR A 181 -6.73 -32.99 2.42
C THR A 181 -6.22 -31.78 1.65
N ALA A 182 -4.99 -31.84 1.13
CA ALA A 182 -4.39 -30.75 0.37
C ALA A 182 -5.10 -30.53 -0.97
N PHE A 183 -5.39 -31.59 -1.73
CA PHE A 183 -6.15 -31.49 -2.97
C PHE A 183 -7.48 -30.76 -2.75
N THR A 184 -8.24 -31.16 -1.73
CA THR A 184 -9.53 -30.55 -1.39
C THR A 184 -9.37 -29.06 -1.06
N GLN A 185 -8.36 -28.70 -0.27
CA GLN A 185 -8.08 -27.31 0.09
C GLN A 185 -7.67 -26.47 -1.13
N TYR A 186 -6.74 -26.94 -1.95
CA TYR A 186 -6.27 -26.24 -3.15
C TYR A 186 -7.43 -25.99 -4.13
N ARG A 187 -8.28 -27.01 -4.36
CA ARG A 187 -9.51 -26.84 -5.15
C ARG A 187 -10.47 -25.83 -4.53
N SER A 188 -10.65 -25.84 -3.20
CA SER A 188 -11.52 -24.89 -2.50
C SER A 188 -11.05 -23.44 -2.58
N TRP A 189 -9.74 -23.22 -2.73
CA TRP A 189 -9.14 -21.90 -2.95
C TRP A 189 -9.19 -21.46 -4.41
N GLY A 190 -9.74 -22.29 -5.31
CA GLY A 190 -9.93 -21.96 -6.73
C GLY A 190 -8.81 -22.45 -7.65
N PHE A 191 -7.83 -23.21 -7.15
CA PHE A 191 -6.77 -23.76 -8.01
C PHE A 191 -7.31 -24.88 -8.91
N ASN A 192 -6.91 -24.86 -10.18
CA ASN A 192 -7.19 -25.88 -11.17
C ASN A 192 -5.94 -26.72 -11.46
N VAL A 193 -6.18 -27.94 -11.93
CA VAL A 193 -5.15 -28.90 -12.36
C VAL A 193 -5.55 -29.45 -13.73
N THR A 194 -4.58 -29.65 -14.61
CA THR A 194 -4.78 -30.21 -15.96
C THR A 194 -4.60 -31.73 -15.93
N GLY A 195 -5.26 -32.46 -16.83
CA GLY A 195 -5.07 -33.90 -17.02
C GLY A 195 -6.21 -34.77 -16.48
N ASP A 196 -6.25 -36.03 -16.94
CA ASP A 196 -7.29 -37.01 -16.60
C ASP A 196 -7.03 -37.72 -15.26
N ASP A 197 -5.81 -37.67 -14.75
CA ASP A 197 -5.36 -38.26 -13.48
C ASP A 197 -4.15 -37.49 -12.90
N ILE A 198 -3.79 -37.77 -11.65
CA ILE A 198 -2.51 -37.36 -11.07
C ILE A 198 -1.83 -38.63 -10.57
N SER A 199 -0.59 -38.88 -10.95
CA SER A 199 0.12 -40.11 -10.58
C SER A 199 1.30 -39.81 -9.66
N ILE A 200 1.38 -40.48 -8.51
CA ILE A 200 2.47 -40.39 -7.53
C ILE A 200 3.23 -41.72 -7.54
N TYR A 201 4.54 -41.70 -7.74
CA TYR A 201 5.39 -42.89 -7.75
C TYR A 201 6.41 -42.81 -6.62
N ILE A 202 6.36 -43.78 -5.70
CA ILE A 202 7.23 -43.87 -4.52
C ILE A 202 8.24 -44.99 -4.77
N GLY A 203 9.52 -44.64 -4.80
CA GLY A 203 10.59 -45.59 -5.16
C GLY A 203 11.53 -45.13 -6.26
N VAL A 204 11.37 -43.90 -6.76
CA VAL A 204 12.26 -43.34 -7.78
C VAL A 204 13.22 -42.37 -7.10
N SER A 205 14.40 -42.86 -6.72
CA SER A 205 15.44 -42.01 -6.13
C SER A 205 16.15 -41.19 -7.21
N THR A 206 16.00 -39.87 -7.15
CA THR A 206 16.78 -38.92 -7.96
C THR A 206 17.79 -38.20 -7.06
N ASN A 207 18.89 -38.90 -6.72
CA ASN A 207 20.08 -38.40 -5.99
C ASN A 207 19.90 -37.08 -5.21
N ASN A 208 19.45 -37.19 -3.96
CA ASN A 208 19.27 -36.13 -2.95
C ASN A 208 18.08 -35.16 -3.12
N ASN A 209 17.25 -35.25 -4.16
CA ASN A 209 16.00 -34.48 -4.19
C ASN A 209 14.89 -35.21 -3.42
N PRO A 210 14.25 -34.59 -2.40
CA PRO A 210 13.15 -35.23 -1.67
C PRO A 210 11.90 -35.47 -2.50
N GLY A 211 11.70 -34.84 -3.66
CA GLY A 211 10.54 -35.05 -4.52
C GLY A 211 10.65 -34.25 -5.82
N ILE A 212 9.98 -34.70 -6.88
CA ILE A 212 9.90 -33.94 -8.13
C ILE A 212 8.56 -34.13 -8.81
N THR A 213 7.94 -33.03 -9.22
CA THR A 213 6.70 -33.05 -10.02
C THR A 213 6.98 -32.66 -11.46
N PHE A 214 6.58 -33.52 -12.40
CA PHE A 214 6.71 -33.31 -13.84
C PHE A 214 5.40 -32.78 -14.45
N PRO A 215 5.47 -31.77 -15.33
CA PRO A 215 4.36 -31.33 -16.17
C PRO A 215 4.24 -32.28 -17.38
N THR A 216 3.81 -33.52 -17.17
CA THR A 216 3.79 -34.52 -18.26
C THR A 216 2.63 -34.36 -19.24
N GLY A 217 1.61 -33.56 -18.91
CA GLY A 217 0.35 -33.49 -19.65
C GLY A 217 0.43 -32.97 -21.09
N ASP A 218 1.50 -32.26 -21.45
CA ASP A 218 1.72 -31.78 -22.82
C ASP A 218 2.55 -32.75 -23.67
N VAL A 219 3.25 -33.72 -23.06
CA VAL A 219 4.27 -34.56 -23.73
C VAL A 219 3.89 -36.05 -23.77
N VAL A 220 3.06 -36.50 -22.82
CA VAL A 220 2.56 -37.88 -22.71
C VAL A 220 1.05 -37.78 -22.46
N ASP A 221 0.24 -38.59 -23.15
CA ASP A 221 -1.21 -38.62 -22.90
C ASP A 221 -1.45 -38.99 -21.41
N GLY A 222 -1.79 -38.01 -20.55
CA GLY A 222 -1.96 -38.19 -19.09
C GLY A 222 -1.93 -36.87 -18.30
N GLY A 223 -2.09 -36.92 -16.96
CA GLY A 223 -1.91 -35.73 -16.12
C GLY A 223 -0.56 -35.66 -15.38
N PRO A 224 -0.42 -34.78 -14.36
CA PRO A 224 0.83 -34.54 -13.64
C PRO A 224 1.40 -35.79 -12.96
N VAL A 225 2.72 -35.93 -12.98
CA VAL A 225 3.44 -37.05 -12.36
C VAL A 225 4.34 -36.55 -11.24
N ILE A 226 4.19 -37.11 -10.04
CA ILE A 226 4.99 -36.83 -8.86
C ILE A 226 5.88 -38.03 -8.58
N LEU A 227 7.19 -37.83 -8.46
CA LEU A 227 8.14 -38.87 -8.06
C LEU A 227 8.67 -38.57 -6.67
N LEU A 228 8.59 -39.56 -5.80
CA LEU A 228 9.03 -39.52 -4.41
C LEU A 228 10.12 -40.58 -4.16
N PRO A 229 11.01 -40.36 -3.18
CA PRO A 229 12.01 -41.33 -2.75
C PRO A 229 11.36 -42.64 -2.26
N PRO A 230 12.13 -43.75 -2.18
CA PRO A 230 11.64 -45.03 -1.68
C PRO A 230 10.97 -44.95 -0.31
N ASP A 231 11.61 -44.24 0.63
CA ASP A 231 11.01 -43.88 1.91
C ASP A 231 11.20 -42.38 2.20
N PRO A 232 10.17 -41.53 2.06
CA PRO A 232 10.21 -40.14 2.52
C PRO A 232 10.56 -39.98 4.01
N GLY A 233 10.25 -40.97 4.84
CA GLY A 233 10.52 -40.99 6.28
C GLY A 233 12.01 -40.99 6.61
N ASP A 234 12.87 -41.52 5.75
CA ASP A 234 14.33 -41.51 5.97
C ASP A 234 14.94 -40.11 5.92
N ILE A 235 14.26 -39.16 5.25
CA ILE A 235 14.78 -37.80 5.07
C ILE A 235 14.57 -36.95 6.33
N GLY A 236 13.41 -37.06 6.98
CA GLY A 236 13.18 -36.31 8.22
C GLY A 236 12.02 -36.83 9.07
N GLY A 237 11.85 -38.15 9.08
CA GLY A 237 10.91 -38.89 9.91
C GLY A 237 9.47 -38.85 9.40
N ASN A 238 8.56 -39.42 10.20
CA ASN A 238 7.16 -39.63 9.86
C ASN A 238 6.36 -38.38 9.45
N GLY A 239 6.88 -37.17 9.69
CA GLY A 239 6.27 -35.92 9.20
C GLY A 239 6.41 -35.72 7.69
N TRP A 240 7.38 -36.38 7.05
CA TRP A 240 7.61 -36.26 5.61
C TRP A 240 6.57 -36.98 4.78
N TYR A 241 5.91 -38.02 5.33
CA TYR A 241 4.73 -38.64 4.72
C TYR A 241 3.53 -37.69 4.62
N THR A 242 3.52 -36.56 5.33
CA THR A 242 2.43 -35.58 5.22
C THR A 242 2.89 -34.31 4.53
N TYR A 243 4.08 -33.80 4.84
CA TYR A 243 4.64 -32.57 4.27
C TYR A 243 4.89 -32.68 2.76
N LEU A 244 5.67 -33.69 2.35
CA LEU A 244 6.21 -33.79 1.00
C LEU A 244 5.11 -34.00 -0.07
N PRO A 245 4.10 -34.88 0.13
CA PRO A 245 3.01 -35.00 -0.83
C PRO A 245 2.21 -33.71 -1.02
N ARG A 246 2.11 -32.84 0.01
CA ARG A 246 1.40 -31.56 -0.12
C ARG A 246 2.18 -30.57 -0.98
N HIS A 247 3.50 -30.51 -0.75
CA HIS A 247 4.41 -29.65 -1.47
C HIS A 247 4.40 -29.99 -2.97
N GLU A 248 4.68 -31.25 -3.30
CA GLU A 248 4.71 -31.73 -4.69
C GLU A 248 3.35 -31.64 -5.38
N LEU A 249 2.27 -31.95 -4.65
CA LEU A 249 0.92 -31.81 -5.20
C LEU A 249 0.63 -30.36 -5.61
N PHE A 250 1.14 -29.36 -4.87
CA PHE A 250 0.90 -27.97 -5.24
C PHE A 250 1.59 -27.59 -6.58
N HIS A 251 2.76 -28.18 -6.89
CA HIS A 251 3.37 -28.02 -8.21
C HIS A 251 2.48 -28.51 -9.34
N ALA A 252 1.76 -29.62 -9.14
CA ALA A 252 0.77 -30.10 -10.12
C ALA A 252 -0.32 -29.07 -10.43
N PHE A 253 -0.74 -28.28 -9.44
CA PHE A 253 -1.67 -27.16 -9.63
C PHE A 253 -1.01 -25.95 -10.29
N GLN A 254 0.23 -25.63 -9.95
CA GLN A 254 0.96 -24.52 -10.57
C GLN A 254 1.15 -24.73 -12.08
N TYR A 255 1.42 -25.96 -12.51
CA TYR A 255 1.57 -26.32 -13.92
C TYR A 255 0.30 -26.13 -14.76
N HIS A 256 -0.88 -25.98 -14.15
CA HIS A 256 -2.08 -25.61 -14.91
C HIS A 256 -1.99 -24.21 -15.53
N TYR A 257 -1.21 -23.31 -14.92
CA TYR A 257 -1.16 -21.89 -15.28
C TYR A 257 0.11 -21.51 -16.04
N MET A 258 0.87 -22.49 -16.53
CA MET A 258 2.04 -22.24 -17.36
C MET A 258 2.18 -23.35 -18.38
N SER A 259 2.55 -22.99 -19.61
CA SER A 259 2.95 -24.01 -20.59
C SER A 259 4.29 -24.64 -20.22
N PHE A 260 4.49 -25.89 -20.63
CA PHE A 260 5.77 -26.57 -20.41
C PHE A 260 6.97 -25.85 -21.05
N LEU A 261 6.75 -25.26 -22.23
CA LEU A 261 7.77 -24.50 -22.93
C LEU A 261 8.14 -23.21 -22.16
N HIS A 262 7.16 -22.53 -21.58
CA HIS A 262 7.41 -21.37 -20.73
C HIS A 262 8.21 -21.78 -19.48
N PHE A 263 7.81 -22.85 -18.79
CA PHE A 263 8.56 -23.38 -17.65
C PHE A 263 10.02 -23.68 -17.99
N THR A 264 10.29 -24.49 -19.01
CA THR A 264 11.66 -24.95 -19.35
C THR A 264 12.58 -23.84 -19.85
N THR A 265 12.04 -22.77 -20.42
CA THR A 265 12.83 -21.63 -20.92
C THR A 265 13.02 -20.52 -19.88
N ALA A 266 12.17 -20.45 -18.86
CA ALA A 266 12.17 -19.41 -17.83
C ALA A 266 12.41 -19.93 -16.40
N ILE A 267 12.76 -21.22 -16.22
CA ILE A 267 12.81 -21.83 -14.90
C ILE A 267 13.72 -21.11 -13.91
N SER A 268 14.84 -20.56 -14.36
CA SER A 268 15.76 -19.79 -13.49
C SER A 268 15.07 -18.61 -12.81
N ALA A 269 14.03 -18.04 -13.39
CA ALA A 269 13.29 -16.92 -12.83
C ALA A 269 11.91 -17.30 -12.26
N ILE A 270 11.36 -18.47 -12.62
CA ILE A 270 10.08 -18.97 -12.08
C ILE A 270 10.30 -19.75 -10.77
N ASN A 271 11.40 -20.49 -10.67
CA ASN A 271 11.70 -21.42 -9.58
C ASN A 271 11.51 -20.80 -8.19
N TRP A 272 11.98 -19.56 -7.99
CA TRP A 272 11.91 -18.93 -6.68
C TRP A 272 10.46 -18.76 -6.18
N TRP A 273 9.54 -18.38 -7.06
CA TRP A 273 8.13 -18.16 -6.73
C TRP A 273 7.35 -19.48 -6.67
N MET A 274 7.74 -20.44 -7.50
CA MET A 274 7.22 -21.80 -7.51
C MET A 274 7.40 -22.46 -6.14
N GLU A 275 8.64 -22.53 -5.65
CA GLU A 275 8.97 -23.15 -4.36
C GLU A 275 8.40 -22.33 -3.19
N ALA A 276 8.49 -21.00 -3.24
CA ALA A 276 7.94 -20.13 -2.22
C ALA A 276 6.42 -20.33 -2.01
N THR A 277 5.67 -20.42 -3.11
CA THR A 277 4.21 -20.57 -3.03
C THR A 277 3.78 -22.00 -2.72
N ALA A 278 4.59 -23.01 -3.05
CA ALA A 278 4.39 -24.38 -2.58
C ALA A 278 4.53 -24.47 -1.05
N GLU A 279 5.58 -23.89 -0.47
CA GLU A 279 5.76 -23.84 0.99
C GLU A 279 4.65 -23.03 1.69
N TRP A 280 4.24 -21.90 1.09
CA TRP A 280 3.10 -21.12 1.57
C TRP A 280 1.82 -21.96 1.57
N ALA A 281 1.55 -22.70 0.49
CA ALA A 281 0.35 -23.52 0.35
C ALA A 281 0.33 -24.65 1.37
N VAL A 282 1.46 -25.35 1.56
CA VAL A 282 1.63 -26.39 2.59
C VAL A 282 1.28 -25.84 3.97
N HIS A 283 1.85 -24.69 4.34
CA HIS A 283 1.58 -24.03 5.61
C HIS A 283 0.09 -23.70 5.78
N LYS A 284 -0.55 -23.08 4.77
CA LYS A 284 -1.97 -22.75 4.83
C LYS A 284 -2.87 -23.97 4.97
N VAL A 285 -2.52 -25.11 4.36
CA VAL A 285 -3.28 -26.36 4.58
C VAL A 285 -3.14 -26.82 6.03
N TYR A 286 -1.94 -26.82 6.62
CA TYR A 286 -1.77 -27.17 8.03
C TYR A 286 -2.54 -26.24 8.95
N LEU A 287 -2.46 -24.92 8.75
CA LEU A 287 -3.23 -23.95 9.53
C LEU A 287 -4.74 -24.20 9.48
N ASN A 288 -5.28 -24.57 8.32
CA ASN A 288 -6.73 -24.77 8.15
C ASN A 288 -7.23 -26.13 8.63
N THR A 289 -6.36 -27.14 8.73
CA THR A 289 -6.80 -28.54 8.92
C THR A 289 -6.18 -29.21 10.14
N ALA A 290 -4.90 -29.00 10.41
CA ALA A 290 -4.18 -29.63 11.51
C ALA A 290 -2.88 -28.87 11.89
N PRO A 291 -2.96 -27.74 12.60
CA PRO A 291 -1.80 -26.86 12.86
C PRO A 291 -0.67 -27.51 13.68
N THR A 292 -0.99 -28.56 14.44
CA THR A 292 -0.06 -29.27 15.33
C THR A 292 0.30 -30.68 14.83
N ALA A 293 -0.09 -31.03 13.59
CA ALA A 293 0.24 -32.35 13.04
C ALA A 293 1.74 -32.51 12.78
N LEU A 294 2.21 -33.76 12.81
CA LEU A 294 3.55 -34.11 12.37
C LEU A 294 3.78 -33.59 10.94
N GLY A 295 4.91 -32.92 10.71
CA GLY A 295 5.25 -32.31 9.42
C GLY A 295 4.80 -30.85 9.25
N ALA A 296 3.92 -30.33 10.12
CA ALA A 296 3.43 -28.94 10.04
C ALA A 296 4.54 -27.87 10.13
N GLU A 297 5.70 -28.26 10.64
CA GLU A 297 6.84 -27.39 10.87
C GLU A 297 7.79 -27.29 9.67
N ALA A 298 7.70 -28.24 8.73
CA ALA A 298 8.73 -28.48 7.73
C ALA A 298 8.81 -27.39 6.66
N TYR A 299 7.72 -26.66 6.39
CA TYR A 299 7.70 -25.58 5.39
C TYR A 299 8.67 -24.43 5.71
N ALA A 300 8.94 -24.20 7.00
CA ALA A 300 9.78 -23.09 7.45
C ALA A 300 11.28 -23.46 7.54
N ARG A 301 11.66 -24.70 7.19
CA ARG A 301 13.02 -25.23 7.41
C ARG A 301 14.13 -24.40 6.75
N SER A 302 13.82 -23.76 5.63
CA SER A 302 14.77 -22.96 4.85
C SER A 302 14.58 -21.45 5.01
N LEU A 303 13.80 -21.02 6.01
CA LEU A 303 13.56 -19.60 6.26
C LEU A 303 14.85 -18.83 6.57
N ASP A 304 15.83 -19.47 7.22
CA ASP A 304 17.12 -18.85 7.49
C ASP A 304 17.90 -18.57 6.20
N ALA A 305 17.86 -19.49 5.22
CA ALA A 305 18.56 -19.34 3.93
C ALA A 305 18.13 -18.06 3.19
N PHE A 306 16.84 -17.70 3.28
CA PHE A 306 16.33 -16.45 2.72
C PHE A 306 16.71 -15.22 3.56
N LEU A 307 16.48 -15.26 4.87
CA LEU A 307 16.64 -14.09 5.75
C LEU A 307 18.10 -13.78 6.12
N ARG A 308 19.02 -14.73 5.96
CA ARG A 308 20.46 -14.53 6.23
C ARG A 308 21.21 -13.81 5.12
N HIS A 309 20.56 -13.48 4.01
CA HIS A 309 21.15 -12.68 2.92
C HIS A 309 20.13 -11.65 2.41
N PRO A 310 19.68 -10.70 3.27
CA PRO A 310 18.61 -9.77 2.91
C PRO A 310 18.99 -8.84 1.76
N GLN A 311 20.28 -8.63 1.52
CA GLN A 311 20.79 -7.79 0.44
C GLN A 311 20.69 -8.43 -0.95
N HIS A 312 20.48 -9.75 -1.03
CA HIS A 312 20.25 -10.46 -2.30
C HIS A 312 18.91 -10.05 -2.90
N ALA A 313 18.77 -10.28 -4.20
CA ALA A 313 17.54 -9.95 -4.89
C ALA A 313 16.35 -10.70 -4.28
N VAL A 314 15.17 -10.08 -4.24
CA VAL A 314 13.98 -10.73 -3.67
C VAL A 314 13.68 -12.05 -4.39
N ASN A 315 13.85 -12.07 -5.71
CA ASN A 315 13.68 -13.20 -6.62
C ASN A 315 14.93 -14.09 -6.78
N ALA A 316 16.00 -13.88 -6.01
CA ALA A 316 17.19 -14.72 -6.10
C ALA A 316 16.87 -16.18 -5.70
N SER A 317 17.37 -17.12 -6.51
CA SER A 317 17.32 -18.57 -6.24
C SER A 317 18.74 -19.10 -6.20
N ASP A 318 18.97 -20.12 -5.37
CA ASP A 318 20.27 -20.82 -5.27
C ASP A 318 20.42 -21.92 -6.35
N GLY A 319 19.56 -21.89 -7.38
CA GLY A 319 19.37 -23.00 -8.32
C GLY A 319 18.34 -23.99 -7.79
N LEU A 320 17.96 -24.98 -8.61
CA LEU A 320 17.02 -26.02 -8.17
C LEU A 320 17.50 -26.74 -6.92
N GLY A 321 16.59 -27.12 -6.02
CA GLY A 321 16.94 -27.79 -4.76
C GLY A 321 17.61 -26.89 -3.72
N GLY A 322 18.11 -25.72 -4.12
CA GLY A 322 18.69 -24.72 -3.23
C GLY A 322 17.72 -24.20 -2.17
N GLU A 323 18.22 -23.90 -0.97
CA GLU A 323 17.36 -23.62 0.19
C GLU A 323 16.64 -22.26 0.10
N ARG A 324 17.25 -21.26 -0.54
CA ARG A 324 16.73 -19.87 -0.49
C ARG A 324 15.31 -19.73 -1.03
N GLN A 325 14.96 -20.38 -2.13
CA GLN A 325 13.64 -20.23 -2.72
C GLN A 325 12.51 -20.83 -1.86
N TYR A 326 12.78 -21.91 -1.13
CA TYR A 326 11.81 -22.46 -0.17
C TYR A 326 11.55 -21.45 0.95
N GLY A 327 12.61 -20.80 1.46
CA GLY A 327 12.51 -19.73 2.47
C GLY A 327 11.79 -18.47 1.99
N ALA A 328 11.67 -18.25 0.68
CA ALA A 328 10.99 -17.09 0.10
C ALA A 328 9.46 -17.14 0.27
N PHE A 329 8.89 -18.22 0.82
CA PHE A 329 7.46 -18.31 1.19
C PHE A 329 7.00 -17.12 2.03
N ILE A 330 7.91 -16.54 2.82
CA ILE A 330 7.63 -15.40 3.69
C ILE A 330 7.21 -14.15 2.90
N VAL A 331 7.67 -14.01 1.64
CA VAL A 331 7.20 -12.99 0.69
C VAL A 331 5.73 -13.23 0.33
N ALA A 332 5.37 -14.47 -0.03
CA ALA A 332 3.99 -14.82 -0.36
C ALA A 332 3.05 -14.63 0.84
N SER A 333 3.50 -15.01 2.04
CA SER A 333 2.77 -14.74 3.30
C SER A 333 2.55 -13.25 3.52
N TYR A 334 3.62 -12.43 3.40
CA TYR A 334 3.53 -10.98 3.55
C TYR A 334 2.53 -10.38 2.55
N LEU A 335 2.67 -10.67 1.25
CA LEU A 335 1.81 -10.09 0.21
C LEU A 335 0.34 -10.55 0.33
N THR A 336 0.10 -11.79 0.73
CA THR A 336 -1.26 -12.31 1.01
C THR A 336 -1.92 -11.55 2.16
N GLU A 337 -1.20 -11.29 3.26
CA GLU A 337 -1.72 -10.50 4.39
C GLU A 337 -1.98 -9.03 3.99
N ARG A 338 -1.16 -8.50 3.08
CA ARG A 338 -1.31 -7.13 2.57
C ARG A 338 -2.50 -6.96 1.64
N THR A 339 -2.99 -8.05 1.06
CA THR A 339 -4.07 -8.08 0.06
C THR A 339 -5.22 -8.96 0.55
N ASP A 340 -5.38 -10.16 -0.01
CA ASP A 340 -6.32 -11.18 0.43
C ASP A 340 -5.83 -12.61 0.11
N GLN A 341 -6.59 -13.61 0.56
CA GLN A 341 -6.25 -15.04 0.43
C GLN A 341 -6.08 -15.54 -1.02
N ASN A 342 -6.62 -14.84 -2.01
CA ASN A 342 -6.56 -15.22 -3.42
C ASN A 342 -5.33 -14.64 -4.13
N PHE A 343 -4.49 -13.86 -3.44
CA PHE A 343 -3.34 -13.20 -4.06
C PHE A 343 -2.46 -14.18 -4.84
N VAL A 344 -2.06 -15.28 -4.20
CA VAL A 344 -1.21 -16.31 -4.83
C VAL A 344 -1.90 -16.93 -6.06
N LEU A 345 -3.19 -17.26 -5.97
CA LEU A 345 -3.96 -17.75 -7.11
C LEU A 345 -3.94 -16.77 -8.28
N ARG A 346 -4.22 -15.48 -8.01
CA ARG A 346 -4.23 -14.44 -9.04
C ARG A 346 -2.86 -14.27 -9.67
N THR A 347 -1.77 -14.35 -8.89
CA THR A 347 -0.42 -14.30 -9.47
C THR A 347 -0.18 -15.45 -10.43
N TRP A 348 -0.63 -16.67 -10.11
CA TRP A 348 -0.53 -17.80 -11.03
C TRP A 348 -1.41 -17.63 -12.26
N GLN A 349 -2.62 -17.08 -12.13
CA GLN A 349 -3.51 -16.82 -13.27
C GLN A 349 -2.92 -15.84 -14.31
N GLU A 350 -2.03 -14.94 -13.90
CA GLU A 350 -1.34 -14.01 -14.80
C GLU A 350 -0.06 -14.61 -15.44
N MET A 351 0.40 -15.80 -15.03
CA MET A 351 1.68 -16.40 -15.45
C MET A 351 1.70 -16.92 -16.90
N ASP A 352 0.56 -17.00 -17.60
CA ASP A 352 0.45 -17.67 -18.91
C ASP A 352 1.46 -17.12 -19.94
N ASP A 353 1.88 -15.85 -19.81
CA ASP A 353 2.93 -15.20 -20.62
C ASP A 353 3.88 -14.27 -19.81
N GLN A 354 3.88 -14.33 -18.47
CA GLN A 354 4.59 -13.37 -17.60
C GLN A 354 5.59 -14.01 -16.64
N TRP A 355 6.57 -13.20 -16.22
CA TRP A 355 7.50 -13.56 -15.15
C TRP A 355 6.85 -13.32 -13.77
N PRO A 356 7.24 -14.04 -12.70
CA PRO A 356 6.56 -13.93 -11.40
C PRO A 356 6.51 -12.52 -10.83
N ILE A 357 7.56 -11.73 -11.01
CA ILE A 357 7.61 -10.34 -10.50
C ILE A 357 6.63 -9.43 -11.26
N GLU A 358 6.47 -9.63 -12.57
CA GLU A 358 5.51 -8.90 -13.39
C GLU A 358 4.07 -9.24 -12.96
N ALA A 359 3.76 -10.53 -12.82
CA ALA A 359 2.48 -11.00 -12.33
C ALA A 359 2.17 -10.46 -10.91
N ILE A 360 3.15 -10.47 -10.00
CA ILE A 360 3.02 -9.89 -8.66
C ILE A 360 2.72 -8.38 -8.75
N ALA A 361 3.44 -7.65 -9.59
CA ALA A 361 3.25 -6.20 -9.74
C ALA A 361 1.84 -5.87 -10.28
N GLN A 362 1.39 -6.58 -11.31
CA GLN A 362 0.07 -6.40 -11.91
C GLN A 362 -1.06 -6.74 -10.93
N VAL A 363 -0.95 -7.86 -10.21
CA VAL A 363 -1.96 -8.23 -9.20
C VAL A 363 -2.01 -7.18 -8.10
N LEU A 364 -0.86 -6.69 -7.60
CA LEU A 364 -0.81 -5.61 -6.60
C LEU A 364 -1.46 -4.32 -7.10
N GLU A 365 -1.26 -3.95 -8.36
CA GLU A 365 -1.89 -2.78 -8.97
C GLU A 365 -3.42 -2.89 -8.96
N GLY A 366 -3.98 -4.09 -9.19
CA GLY A 366 -5.40 -4.38 -9.04
C GLY A 366 -5.97 -4.13 -7.63
N TYR A 367 -5.12 -4.11 -6.60
CA TYR A 367 -5.47 -3.73 -5.22
C TYR A 367 -5.16 -2.26 -4.88
N GLY A 368 -4.79 -1.45 -5.86
CA GLY A 368 -4.33 -0.07 -5.64
C GLY A 368 -3.00 0.00 -4.88
N LYS A 369 -2.18 -1.06 -4.94
CA LYS A 369 -0.87 -1.16 -4.28
C LYS A 369 0.23 -1.12 -5.32
N ASN A 370 1.42 -0.76 -4.89
CA ASN A 370 2.59 -0.65 -5.75
C ASN A 370 3.74 -1.50 -5.19
N LEU A 371 4.38 -2.29 -6.06
CA LEU A 371 5.42 -3.24 -5.68
C LEU A 371 6.57 -2.57 -4.91
N SER A 372 7.04 -1.38 -5.32
CA SER A 372 8.12 -0.67 -4.64
C SER A 372 7.77 -0.28 -3.20
N ASN A 373 6.51 0.11 -2.95
CA ASN A 373 6.02 0.36 -1.57
C ASN A 373 5.99 -0.93 -0.75
N GLU A 374 5.48 -2.02 -1.33
CA GLU A 374 5.35 -3.30 -0.65
C GLU A 374 6.72 -3.95 -0.35
N LEU A 375 7.71 -3.80 -1.24
CA LEU A 375 9.08 -4.26 -0.99
C LEU A 375 9.74 -3.49 0.16
N PHE A 376 9.50 -2.18 0.25
CA PHE A 376 9.99 -1.41 1.39
C PHE A 376 9.31 -1.81 2.70
N GLY A 377 7.98 -1.98 2.66
CA GLY A 377 7.20 -2.51 3.78
C GLY A 377 7.70 -3.89 4.22
N PHE A 378 8.02 -4.76 3.27
CA PHE A 378 8.59 -6.09 3.50
C PHE A 378 9.96 -6.03 4.17
N ALA A 379 10.85 -5.13 3.74
CA ALA A 379 12.14 -4.90 4.41
C ALA A 379 11.97 -4.48 5.89
N VAL A 380 11.00 -3.61 6.17
CA VAL A 380 10.67 -3.22 7.55
C VAL A 380 10.05 -4.39 8.31
N ALA A 381 9.15 -5.16 7.71
CA ALA A 381 8.55 -6.35 8.30
C ALA A 381 9.62 -7.39 8.69
N ASN A 382 10.56 -7.70 7.80
CA ASN A 382 11.67 -8.61 8.05
C ASN A 382 12.50 -8.21 9.27
N TYR A 383 12.77 -6.91 9.41
CA TYR A 383 13.47 -6.42 10.60
C TYR A 383 12.63 -6.63 11.88
N ARG A 384 11.32 -6.36 11.81
CA ARG A 384 10.36 -6.56 12.92
C ARG A 384 10.15 -8.03 13.27
N LEU A 385 10.42 -8.99 12.38
CA LEU A 385 10.17 -10.41 12.65
C LEU A 385 10.76 -10.87 13.99
N THR A 386 11.87 -10.27 14.42
CA THR A 386 12.56 -10.52 15.69
C THR A 386 11.86 -10.05 16.98
N VAL A 387 10.80 -9.24 16.89
CA VAL A 387 10.11 -8.61 18.04
C VAL A 387 8.63 -8.32 17.75
N ASP A 388 7.82 -8.12 18.78
CA ASP A 388 6.45 -7.64 18.63
C ASP A 388 6.47 -6.11 18.53
N SER A 389 5.99 -5.53 17.43
CA SER A 389 6.00 -4.08 17.23
C SER A 389 4.65 -3.59 16.70
N GLY A 390 3.72 -3.34 17.63
CA GLY A 390 2.36 -2.93 17.33
C GLY A 390 2.15 -1.45 16.96
N THR A 391 3.20 -0.70 16.58
CA THR A 391 3.13 0.78 16.48
C THR A 391 3.80 1.44 15.25
N LEU A 392 4.21 0.67 14.23
CA LEU A 392 4.71 1.23 12.94
C LEU A 392 3.60 1.36 11.86
N SER A 393 2.33 1.24 12.24
CA SER A 393 1.17 1.27 11.34
C SER A 393 1.01 2.54 10.51
N ASP A 394 1.66 3.64 10.92
CA ASP A 394 1.59 4.94 10.24
C ASP A 394 2.40 4.96 8.93
N PHE A 395 2.98 3.83 8.50
CA PHE A 395 3.84 3.73 7.32
C PHE A 395 3.40 2.59 6.38
N LEU A 396 3.10 2.92 5.11
CA LEU A 396 3.06 2.05 3.90
C LEU A 396 3.03 0.51 4.13
N GLY A 397 2.08 -0.01 4.93
CA GLY A 397 1.99 -1.44 5.22
C GLY A 397 3.02 -2.03 6.17
N ALA A 398 3.87 -1.23 6.82
CA ALA A 398 4.87 -1.67 7.81
C ALA A 398 4.34 -1.80 9.24
N GLY A 399 3.06 -1.51 9.48
CA GLY A 399 2.34 -2.09 10.62
C GLY A 399 1.78 -3.48 10.31
N ASP A 400 1.59 -3.79 9.03
CA ASP A 400 0.95 -5.01 8.53
C ASP A 400 2.04 -6.05 8.17
N GLY A 401 1.66 -7.34 8.10
CA GLY A 401 2.60 -8.45 7.85
C GLY A 401 3.04 -9.19 9.12
N TYR A 402 3.05 -10.53 9.04
CA TYR A 402 3.36 -11.47 10.11
C TYR A 402 2.30 -11.55 11.22
N ALA A 403 1.04 -11.38 10.84
CA ALA A 403 -0.10 -11.75 11.67
C ALA A 403 -0.30 -13.28 11.75
N ASP A 404 0.41 -14.05 10.93
CA ASP A 404 0.42 -15.50 10.95
C ASP A 404 0.78 -16.05 12.36
N PRO A 405 0.03 -17.02 12.91
CA PRO A 405 0.30 -17.60 14.23
C PRO A 405 1.72 -18.17 14.39
N ASP A 406 2.31 -18.69 13.31
CA ASP A 406 3.66 -19.28 13.34
C ASP A 406 4.78 -18.23 13.43
N THR A 407 4.46 -16.95 13.24
CA THR A 407 5.39 -15.84 13.45
C THR A 407 6.01 -15.90 14.85
N VAL A 408 5.18 -16.07 15.87
CA VAL A 408 5.60 -16.01 17.28
C VAL A 408 6.25 -17.30 17.74
N SER A 409 5.65 -18.44 17.39
CA SER A 409 6.09 -19.76 17.84
C SER A 409 7.31 -20.29 17.07
N ARG A 410 7.44 -19.96 15.78
CA ARG A 410 8.36 -20.62 14.86
C ARG A 410 9.34 -19.67 14.18
N TRP A 411 8.85 -18.70 13.40
CA TRP A 411 9.72 -17.86 12.59
C TRP A 411 10.67 -17.03 13.46
N ARG A 412 10.16 -16.48 14.58
CA ARG A 412 10.98 -15.83 15.60
C ARG A 412 12.06 -16.72 16.18
N SER A 413 11.75 -18.00 16.43
CA SER A 413 12.69 -18.97 16.98
C SER A 413 13.82 -19.28 16.00
N ILE A 414 13.50 -19.45 14.71
CA ILE A 414 14.49 -19.64 13.63
C ILE A 414 15.40 -18.40 13.54
N VAL A 415 14.80 -17.20 13.55
CA VAL A 415 15.56 -15.95 13.52
C VAL A 415 16.39 -15.72 14.78
N ALA A 416 15.90 -16.15 15.94
CA ALA A 416 16.66 -16.12 17.20
C ALA A 416 17.86 -17.07 17.14
N GLY A 417 17.70 -18.25 16.54
CA GLY A 417 18.79 -19.21 16.28
C GLY A 417 19.90 -18.65 15.39
N MET A 418 19.58 -17.71 14.49
CA MET A 418 20.56 -16.92 13.73
C MET A 418 21.31 -15.86 14.57
N GLY A 419 21.06 -15.76 15.87
CA GLY A 419 21.57 -14.68 16.74
C GLY A 419 20.67 -13.43 16.78
N SER A 420 19.35 -13.62 16.57
CA SER A 420 18.28 -12.60 16.63
C SER A 420 18.25 -11.57 15.49
N ARG A 421 18.68 -11.95 14.29
CA ARG A 421 19.01 -11.00 13.20
C ARG A 421 18.75 -11.61 11.81
N PRO A 422 18.06 -10.92 10.88
CA PRO A 422 18.42 -11.03 9.45
C PRO A 422 19.89 -10.61 9.31
N ALA A 423 20.67 -11.26 8.44
CA ALA A 423 22.11 -10.97 8.41
C ALA A 423 22.38 -9.52 8.01
N ARG A 424 23.33 -8.89 8.69
CA ARG A 424 23.79 -7.54 8.36
C ARG A 424 24.92 -7.63 7.35
N ALA A 425 25.23 -6.52 6.68
CA ALA A 425 26.54 -6.37 6.06
C ALA A 425 27.61 -6.75 7.10
N LYS A 426 28.43 -7.76 6.77
CA LYS A 426 29.06 -8.72 7.67
C LYS A 426 29.94 -8.13 8.79
N GLU A 427 30.22 -6.82 8.81
CA GLU A 427 31.30 -6.26 9.63
C GLU A 427 31.08 -4.87 10.25
N VAL A 428 29.97 -4.15 10.02
CA VAL A 428 29.95 -2.73 10.43
C VAL A 428 28.63 -2.24 11.01
N SER A 429 28.48 -2.40 12.33
CA SER A 429 27.59 -1.56 13.13
C SER A 429 28.45 -0.90 14.20
N PRO A 430 28.56 0.44 14.26
CA PRO A 430 29.19 1.11 15.37
C PRO A 430 28.26 0.99 16.58
N GLN A 431 28.29 -0.18 17.23
CA GLN A 431 27.52 -0.47 18.44
C GLN A 431 27.92 0.46 19.61
N ASN A 432 28.91 1.34 19.42
CA ASN A 432 29.38 2.32 20.40
C ASN A 432 29.80 3.61 19.70
N LEU A 433 28.88 4.33 19.04
CA LEU A 433 29.19 5.65 18.49
C LEU A 433 29.25 6.65 19.68
N PRO A 434 30.41 7.23 20.02
CA PRO A 434 30.51 8.11 21.20
C PRO A 434 29.78 9.43 20.97
N TRP A 435 29.38 10.09 22.05
CA TRP A 435 28.89 11.46 21.98
C TRP A 435 29.93 12.40 21.36
N GLY A 436 29.55 13.16 20.34
CA GLY A 436 30.46 13.98 19.54
C GLY A 436 31.24 13.20 18.47
N GLY A 437 31.02 11.88 18.35
CA GLY A 437 31.68 11.02 17.39
C GLY A 437 31.01 11.01 16.02
N SER A 438 31.78 10.62 15.01
CA SER A 438 31.31 10.31 13.66
C SER A 438 31.90 8.99 13.18
N PHE A 439 31.18 8.30 12.31
CA PHE A 439 31.59 7.04 11.72
C PHE A 439 31.13 7.00 10.26
N SER A 440 32.02 6.64 9.35
CA SER A 440 31.72 6.48 7.93
C SER A 440 31.82 5.01 7.55
N TRP A 441 30.88 4.57 6.73
CA TRP A 441 30.85 3.21 6.22
C TRP A 441 30.74 3.19 4.70
N ALA A 442 31.48 2.26 4.11
CA ALA A 442 31.37 1.86 2.72
C ALA A 442 31.46 0.33 2.63
N PRO A 443 30.77 -0.30 1.66
CA PRO A 443 30.86 -1.75 1.47
C PRO A 443 32.23 -2.14 0.90
N ASN A 444 32.81 -3.21 1.44
CA ASN A 444 34.17 -3.68 1.09
C ASN A 444 34.18 -4.78 0.01
N ASP A 445 33.04 -5.43 -0.22
CA ASP A 445 32.86 -6.53 -1.16
C ASP A 445 31.45 -6.52 -1.75
N ILE A 446 31.26 -7.22 -2.88
CA ILE A 446 29.97 -7.29 -3.60
C ILE A 446 28.86 -7.97 -2.79
N GLY A 447 29.21 -8.82 -1.83
CA GLY A 447 28.27 -9.47 -0.93
C GLY A 447 27.63 -8.50 0.07
N GLN A 448 28.12 -7.26 0.18
CA GLN A 448 27.52 -6.18 0.97
C GLN A 448 26.71 -5.19 0.13
N TRP A 449 26.68 -5.38 -1.20
CA TRP A 449 25.93 -4.53 -2.11
C TRP A 449 24.47 -4.98 -2.17
N ILE A 450 23.57 -4.04 -2.48
CA ILE A 450 22.14 -4.28 -2.42
C ILE A 450 21.61 -4.54 -3.84
N PHE A 451 21.10 -5.75 -4.05
CA PHE A 451 20.48 -6.21 -5.28
C PHE A 451 19.01 -5.75 -5.37
N PRO A 452 18.37 -5.75 -6.56
CA PRO A 452 16.98 -5.34 -6.74
C PRO A 452 16.00 -6.05 -5.79
N GLY A 453 15.16 -5.29 -5.08
CA GLY A 453 14.25 -5.83 -4.05
C GLY A 453 14.91 -6.26 -2.74
N GLY A 454 16.24 -6.14 -2.62
CA GLY A 454 17.01 -6.46 -1.43
C GLY A 454 17.06 -5.31 -0.41
N SER A 455 17.57 -5.59 0.77
CA SER A 455 17.71 -4.62 1.87
C SER A 455 18.96 -4.83 2.72
N SER A 456 19.32 -3.79 3.47
CA SER A 456 20.40 -3.82 4.46
C SER A 456 20.02 -3.05 5.72
N TYR A 457 20.58 -3.45 6.85
CA TYR A 457 20.21 -2.93 8.18
C TYR A 457 21.46 -2.54 8.97
N PHE A 458 21.51 -1.30 9.45
CA PHE A 458 22.63 -0.75 10.22
C PHE A 458 22.15 -0.23 11.56
N GLU A 459 22.78 -0.63 12.66
CA GLU A 459 22.39 -0.21 14.01
C GLU A 459 23.43 0.72 14.64
N PHE A 460 22.92 1.68 15.41
CA PHE A 460 23.67 2.70 16.12
C PHE A 460 23.18 2.71 17.56
N THR A 461 24.07 2.38 18.50
CA THR A 461 23.77 2.45 19.93
C THR A 461 24.51 3.66 20.52
N PRO A 462 23.81 4.61 21.14
CA PRO A 462 24.44 5.71 21.86
C PRO A 462 25.14 5.20 23.14
N PRO A 463 26.05 5.98 23.72
CA PRO A 463 26.72 5.61 24.97
C PRO A 463 25.74 5.38 26.13
N ALA A 464 26.20 4.68 27.17
CA ALA A 464 25.39 4.23 28.30
C ALA A 464 24.73 5.33 29.16
N SER A 465 25.07 6.60 28.95
CA SER A 465 24.44 7.76 29.59
C SER A 465 24.40 8.95 28.63
N GLY A 466 23.40 9.84 28.76
CA GLY A 466 23.25 11.04 27.93
C GLY A 466 22.14 10.97 26.88
N GLN A 467 21.96 12.09 26.17
CA GLN A 467 21.01 12.23 25.05
C GLN A 467 21.61 13.15 23.99
N GLY A 468 21.09 13.05 22.76
CA GLY A 468 21.59 13.81 21.63
C GLY A 468 20.86 13.53 20.32
N GLN A 469 21.50 13.88 19.21
CA GLN A 469 20.95 13.71 17.87
C GLN A 469 21.89 12.86 17.02
N LEU A 470 21.35 11.78 16.46
CA LEU A 470 22.00 10.99 15.43
C LEU A 470 21.63 11.57 14.06
N LYS A 471 22.63 11.92 13.27
CA LYS A 471 22.50 12.31 11.87
C LYS A 471 23.17 11.26 10.99
N ILE A 472 22.54 10.89 9.90
CA ILE A 472 23.07 9.96 8.91
C ILE A 472 22.98 10.62 7.54
N HIS A 473 24.12 10.83 6.92
CA HIS A 473 24.27 11.19 5.53
C HIS A 473 24.39 9.91 4.71
N VAL A 474 23.47 9.64 3.79
CA VAL A 474 23.50 8.44 2.94
C VAL A 474 23.79 8.87 1.51
N GLU A 475 24.73 8.19 0.87
CA GLU A 475 25.12 8.41 -0.51
C GLU A 475 24.96 7.10 -1.31
N ALA A 476 24.17 7.17 -2.38
CA ALA A 476 24.03 6.10 -3.36
C ALA A 476 24.82 6.43 -4.65
N PRO A 477 25.20 5.42 -5.46
CA PRO A 477 25.99 5.62 -6.68
C PRO A 477 25.21 6.39 -7.73
N ASP A 478 25.89 6.97 -8.71
CA ASP A 478 25.27 7.70 -9.83
C ASP A 478 24.42 6.79 -10.74
N GLN A 479 23.14 7.13 -10.96
CA GLN A 479 22.14 6.23 -11.57
C GLN A 479 21.51 6.78 -12.84
N SER A 480 22.23 6.68 -13.96
CA SER A 480 21.69 6.96 -15.29
C SER A 480 20.63 5.92 -15.78
N THR A 481 20.02 5.11 -14.90
CA THR A 481 19.24 3.91 -15.28
C THR A 481 17.94 3.63 -14.50
N GLY A 482 17.47 4.52 -13.61
CA GLY A 482 16.16 4.35 -12.95
C GLY A 482 16.11 3.38 -11.76
N VAL A 483 17.21 3.25 -11.01
CA VAL A 483 17.26 2.49 -9.75
C VAL A 483 16.65 3.32 -8.60
N GLU A 484 16.07 2.67 -7.57
CA GLU A 484 15.33 3.35 -6.50
C GLU A 484 15.73 2.82 -5.12
N PHE A 485 16.14 3.73 -4.24
CA PHE A 485 16.45 3.40 -2.84
C PHE A 485 15.55 4.15 -1.88
N ARG A 486 15.12 3.46 -0.82
CA ARG A 486 14.33 4.04 0.27
C ARG A 486 14.98 3.79 1.61
N TYR A 487 14.90 4.79 2.47
CA TYR A 487 15.61 4.82 3.74
C TYR A 487 14.67 5.13 4.89
N LEU A 488 14.80 4.34 5.96
CA LEU A 488 14.08 4.57 7.22
C LEU A 488 15.06 4.48 8.39
N LEU A 489 15.20 5.57 9.15
CA LEU A 489 15.95 5.59 10.39
C LEU A 489 14.97 5.49 11.56
N VAL A 490 14.92 4.36 12.26
CA VAL A 490 14.00 4.11 13.39
C VAL A 490 14.77 4.04 14.70
N VAL A 491 14.26 4.65 15.76
CA VAL A 491 14.76 4.47 17.12
C VAL A 491 13.87 3.53 17.90
N TRP A 492 14.50 2.60 18.58
CA TRP A 492 13.90 1.55 19.39
C TRP A 492 14.23 1.74 20.86
N ASN A 493 13.36 1.28 21.75
CA ASN A 493 13.57 1.35 23.19
C ASN A 493 14.82 0.58 23.69
N SER A 494 15.21 -0.51 23.01
CA SER A 494 16.41 -1.31 23.29
C SER A 494 16.63 -2.36 22.20
N LEU A 495 17.81 -3.00 22.19
CA LEU A 495 18.11 -4.14 21.30
C LEU A 495 17.22 -5.36 21.53
N SER A 496 16.69 -5.55 22.74
CA SER A 496 15.89 -6.73 23.11
C SER A 496 14.39 -6.47 23.02
N GLY A 497 13.93 -5.28 23.41
CA GLY A 497 12.52 -4.92 23.38
C GLY A 497 12.01 -4.42 22.02
N ARG A 498 12.92 -3.84 21.21
CA ARG A 498 12.70 -3.24 19.88
C ARG A 498 11.30 -2.65 19.63
N GLN A 499 10.78 -1.88 20.59
CA GLN A 499 9.57 -1.10 20.41
C GLN A 499 9.94 0.21 19.71
N PRO A 500 9.33 0.55 18.56
CA PRO A 500 9.66 1.76 17.84
C PRO A 500 9.15 2.98 18.62
N LEU A 501 10.04 3.94 18.84
CA LEU A 501 9.80 5.15 19.60
C LEU A 501 9.62 6.37 18.69
N ARG A 502 10.38 6.43 17.60
CA ARG A 502 10.44 7.55 16.64
C ARG A 502 11.24 7.16 15.42
N TRP A 503 11.06 7.90 14.32
CA TRP A 503 11.74 7.61 13.07
C TRP A 503 11.87 8.84 12.16
N ALA A 504 12.75 8.76 11.18
CA ALA A 504 12.92 9.70 10.08
C ALA A 504 13.01 8.92 8.75
N ARG A 505 12.50 9.50 7.66
CA ARG A 505 12.48 8.86 6.34
C ARG A 505 13.08 9.74 5.26
N ALA A 506 13.61 9.11 4.23
CA ALA A 506 14.02 9.76 2.99
C ALA A 506 13.85 8.76 1.84
N ASP A 507 13.35 9.24 0.70
CA ASP A 507 13.25 8.45 -0.53
C ASP A 507 14.25 9.03 -1.54
N ALA A 508 15.08 8.19 -2.16
CA ALA A 508 15.93 8.57 -3.28
C ALA A 508 15.26 8.12 -4.59
N VAL A 509 14.88 9.11 -5.41
CA VAL A 509 14.29 8.90 -6.73
C VAL A 509 15.05 9.77 -7.72
N GLY A 510 15.49 9.20 -8.85
CA GLY A 510 16.21 9.93 -9.89
C GLY A 510 17.63 10.35 -9.49
N ASN A 511 18.08 11.55 -9.91
CA ASN A 511 19.46 12.04 -9.72
C ASN A 511 19.79 12.49 -8.28
N ASP A 512 18.91 12.25 -7.31
CA ASP A 512 19.05 12.75 -5.95
C ASP A 512 19.91 11.80 -5.08
N ARG A 513 21.24 11.94 -5.25
CA ARG A 513 22.27 10.99 -4.78
C ARG A 513 22.48 10.94 -3.26
N VAL A 514 22.01 11.96 -2.56
CA VAL A 514 22.44 12.28 -1.19
C VAL A 514 21.22 12.55 -0.31
N LYS A 515 21.12 11.87 0.84
CA LYS A 515 20.02 12.06 1.80
C LYS A 515 20.53 12.22 3.23
N ASP A 516 20.02 13.24 3.91
CA ASP A 516 20.25 13.44 5.33
C ASP A 516 19.05 12.97 6.16
N LEU A 517 19.30 12.02 7.06
CA LEU A 517 18.35 11.53 8.05
C LEU A 517 18.79 11.99 9.42
N SER A 518 17.85 12.42 10.27
CA SER A 518 18.18 12.83 11.63
C SER A 518 17.12 12.38 12.62
N VAL A 519 17.55 11.85 13.77
CA VAL A 519 16.66 11.45 14.85
C VAL A 519 17.32 11.70 16.21
N SER A 520 16.54 12.09 17.22
CA SER A 520 17.06 12.17 18.59
C SER A 520 17.40 10.75 19.10
N VAL A 521 18.37 10.58 19.98
CA VAL A 521 18.73 9.30 20.64
C VAL A 521 19.14 9.54 22.09
N THR A 522 18.78 8.62 22.97
CA THR A 522 19.04 8.65 24.41
C THR A 522 19.71 7.34 24.83
N ALA A 523 20.50 7.38 25.89
CA ALA A 523 21.10 6.19 26.48
C ALA A 523 20.09 5.07 26.72
N GLY A 524 20.45 3.85 26.30
CA GLY A 524 19.61 2.65 26.40
C GLY A 524 18.78 2.34 25.15
N GLU A 525 18.58 3.32 24.27
CA GLU A 525 17.88 3.14 23.00
C GLU A 525 18.83 2.65 21.89
N VAL A 526 18.27 2.24 20.76
CA VAL A 526 19.04 1.90 19.54
C VAL A 526 18.40 2.55 18.33
N ALA A 527 19.19 3.15 17.46
CA ALA A 527 18.71 3.59 16.16
C ALA A 527 19.10 2.58 15.06
N THR A 528 18.21 2.31 14.12
CA THR A 528 18.45 1.43 12.98
C THR A 528 18.16 2.17 11.69
N LEU A 529 19.15 2.24 10.81
CA LEU A 529 18.96 2.60 9.41
C LEU A 529 18.59 1.34 8.62
N ILE A 530 17.39 1.34 8.06
CA ILE A 530 16.89 0.36 7.10
C ILE A 530 17.07 0.97 5.72
N VAL A 531 17.81 0.27 4.86
CA VAL A 531 18.03 0.62 3.47
C VAL A 531 17.37 -0.44 2.60
N ALA A 532 16.41 -0.06 1.77
CA ALA A 532 15.76 -0.98 0.84
C ALA A 532 15.95 -0.48 -0.58
N ARG A 533 16.25 -1.41 -1.49
CA ARG A 533 16.23 -1.16 -2.93
C ARG A 533 14.89 -1.62 -3.48
N THR A 534 14.12 -0.68 -4.03
CA THR A 534 12.70 -0.91 -4.36
C THR A 534 12.41 -0.96 -5.85
N ASP A 535 13.42 -0.71 -6.69
CA ASP A 535 13.38 -1.09 -8.09
C ASP A 535 13.58 -2.60 -8.22
N VAL A 536 12.73 -3.23 -9.03
CA VAL A 536 12.92 -4.57 -9.54
C VAL A 536 12.61 -4.53 -11.03
N ASP A 537 13.50 -5.06 -11.85
CA ASP A 537 13.23 -5.22 -13.27
C ASP A 537 12.23 -6.37 -13.46
N VAL A 538 10.98 -6.00 -13.70
CA VAL A 538 9.88 -6.96 -13.85
C VAL A 538 10.04 -7.84 -15.09
N ASN A 539 10.83 -7.41 -16.08
CA ASN A 539 11.08 -8.12 -17.33
C ASN A 539 12.40 -8.90 -17.31
N ALA A 540 13.11 -8.94 -16.18
CA ALA A 540 14.41 -9.58 -16.11
C ALA A 540 14.30 -11.09 -16.34
N THR A 541 15.00 -11.58 -17.36
CA THR A 541 15.07 -13.01 -17.70
C THR A 541 15.92 -13.82 -16.71
N GLN A 542 16.56 -13.15 -15.75
CA GLN A 542 17.40 -13.76 -14.73
C GLN A 542 17.03 -13.20 -13.35
N PRO A 543 17.06 -14.02 -12.29
CA PRO A 543 16.66 -13.64 -10.94
C PRO A 543 17.60 -12.63 -10.26
N ILE A 544 18.65 -12.15 -10.94
CA ILE A 544 19.70 -11.32 -10.35
C ILE A 544 19.97 -10.10 -11.26
N GLY A 545 19.75 -8.90 -10.73
CA GLY A 545 20.16 -7.64 -11.36
C GLY A 545 21.50 -7.09 -10.83
N VAL A 546 21.94 -5.96 -11.36
CA VAL A 546 23.22 -5.33 -10.97
C VAL A 546 23.12 -4.77 -9.55
N ALA A 547 23.86 -5.34 -8.59
CA ALA A 547 23.92 -4.83 -7.22
C ALA A 547 24.54 -3.42 -7.15
N GLN A 548 24.13 -2.62 -6.17
CA GLN A 548 24.62 -1.26 -5.98
C GLN A 548 25.17 -1.07 -4.56
N PRO A 549 26.36 -0.47 -4.39
CA PRO A 549 26.88 -0.13 -3.08
C PRO A 549 26.11 1.07 -2.50
N VAL A 550 25.84 1.06 -1.20
CA VAL A 550 25.32 2.25 -0.49
C VAL A 550 26.35 2.64 0.55
N THR A 551 26.77 3.90 0.56
CA THR A 551 27.68 4.44 1.58
C THR A 551 26.94 5.36 2.52
N TRP A 552 27.38 5.47 3.77
CA TRP A 552 26.78 6.41 4.70
C TRP A 552 27.80 6.94 5.72
N GLN A 553 27.50 8.11 6.27
CA GLN A 553 28.25 8.74 7.35
C GLN A 553 27.29 9.08 8.49
N ALA A 554 27.52 8.51 9.66
CA ALA A 554 26.75 8.80 10.87
C ALA A 554 27.53 9.76 11.78
N SER A 555 26.84 10.70 12.42
CA SER A 555 27.40 11.55 13.47
C SER A 555 26.43 11.66 14.63
N LEU A 556 26.96 11.63 15.86
CA LEU A 556 26.19 11.71 17.08
C LEU A 556 26.58 12.96 17.85
N THR A 557 25.68 13.92 17.98
CA THR A 557 25.94 15.15 18.75
C THR A 557 25.41 15.00 20.18
N SER A 558 26.25 15.19 21.21
CA SER A 558 25.76 15.32 22.59
C SER A 558 24.99 16.61 22.76
N SER A 559 23.84 16.54 23.44
CA SER A 559 23.06 17.73 23.77
C SER A 559 23.06 18.03 25.26
N THR A 560 23.78 19.09 25.64
CA THR A 560 23.23 20.23 26.40
C THR A 560 22.48 21.22 25.46
N VAL A 561 22.23 20.81 24.22
CA VAL A 561 21.67 21.60 23.13
C VAL A 561 20.21 21.22 22.92
N THR A 562 19.29 22.16 23.19
CA THR A 562 17.88 22.08 22.77
C THR A 562 17.78 21.54 21.34
N PRO A 563 16.93 20.53 21.06
CA PRO A 563 16.77 19.96 19.73
C PRO A 563 16.53 21.05 18.68
N PRO A 564 16.98 20.90 17.41
CA PRO A 564 16.52 21.80 16.36
C PRO A 564 14.99 21.67 16.18
N ALA A 565 14.37 22.68 15.56
CA ALA A 565 12.95 22.60 15.24
C ALA A 565 12.67 21.37 14.37
N GLY A 566 11.63 20.61 14.69
CA GLY A 566 11.35 19.35 14.00
C GLY A 566 10.06 18.67 14.46
N PRO A 567 9.61 17.60 13.77
CA PRO A 567 8.33 16.96 14.04
C PRO A 567 8.16 16.51 15.51
N ASN A 568 7.00 16.79 16.09
CA ASN A 568 6.59 16.24 17.39
C ASN A 568 5.97 14.86 17.18
N VAL A 569 6.82 13.84 17.21
CA VAL A 569 6.42 12.45 16.94
C VAL A 569 5.32 11.99 17.91
N ALA A 570 5.41 12.31 19.20
CA ALA A 570 4.45 11.82 20.18
C ALA A 570 3.01 12.29 19.90
N LEU A 571 2.82 13.57 19.56
CA LEU A 571 1.49 14.10 19.20
C LEU A 571 1.04 13.60 17.82
N ASN A 572 1.96 13.56 16.84
CA ASN A 572 1.65 13.03 15.51
C ASN A 572 1.16 11.56 15.60
N THR A 573 1.85 10.72 16.36
CA THR A 573 1.46 9.31 16.59
C THR A 573 0.18 9.19 17.41
N MET A 574 -0.07 10.06 18.40
CA MET A 574 -1.33 10.05 19.15
C MET A 574 -2.53 10.27 18.23
N TRP A 575 -2.44 11.26 17.35
CA TRP A 575 -3.47 11.56 16.36
C TRP A 575 -3.56 10.50 15.28
N ALA A 576 -2.44 9.92 14.86
CA ALA A 576 -2.42 8.81 13.91
C ALA A 576 -3.13 7.58 14.44
N ARG A 577 -2.77 7.12 15.64
CA ARG A 577 -3.44 6.00 16.33
C ARG A 577 -4.94 6.22 16.55
N HIS A 578 -5.40 7.47 16.67
CA HIS A 578 -6.83 7.75 16.80
C HIS A 578 -7.56 7.72 15.45
N ALA A 579 -6.95 8.30 14.41
CA ALA A 579 -7.51 8.37 13.06
C ALA A 579 -7.40 7.07 12.24
N ASP A 580 -6.37 6.25 12.47
CA ASP A 580 -6.02 5.08 11.63
C ASP A 580 -6.48 3.75 12.23
N ARG A 581 -7.50 3.79 13.09
CA ARG A 581 -8.18 2.57 13.52
C ARG A 581 -8.81 1.87 12.31
N LYS A 582 -9.28 0.63 12.48
CA LYS A 582 -9.96 -0.12 11.41
C LYS A 582 -11.29 -0.69 11.89
N GLY A 583 -12.25 -0.74 10.98
CA GLY A 583 -13.57 -1.33 11.16
C GLY A 583 -14.62 -0.31 11.57
N TYR A 584 -15.75 -0.33 10.86
CA TYR A 584 -16.87 0.59 11.08
C TYR A 584 -17.33 0.63 12.54
N ALA A 585 -17.46 -0.53 13.21
CA ALA A 585 -17.90 -0.59 14.61
C ALA A 585 -16.93 0.09 15.61
N ASN A 586 -15.63 0.14 15.28
CA ASN A 586 -14.60 0.73 16.14
C ASN A 586 -14.37 2.21 15.84
N MET A 587 -14.81 2.68 14.67
CA MET A 587 -14.50 4.02 14.15
C MET A 587 -15.70 4.91 13.93
N CYS A 588 -16.91 4.36 13.90
CA CYS A 588 -18.09 5.16 13.64
C CYS A 588 -18.18 6.34 14.62
N ALA A 589 -18.37 7.54 14.08
CA ALA A 589 -18.31 8.83 14.77
C ALA A 589 -17.00 9.20 15.49
N ASN A 590 -15.92 8.43 15.34
CA ASN A 590 -14.58 8.87 15.75
C ASN A 590 -13.97 9.76 14.67
N TRP A 591 -13.21 10.74 15.13
CA TRP A 591 -12.40 11.63 14.30
C TRP A 591 -11.39 10.81 13.48
N GLY A 592 -11.48 10.92 12.15
CA GLY A 592 -10.56 10.30 11.19
C GLY A 592 -9.59 11.30 10.55
N GLY A 593 -9.86 12.59 10.65
CA GLY A 593 -9.03 13.66 10.08
C GLY A 593 -9.80 14.97 10.09
N GLY A 594 -9.11 16.10 10.21
CA GLY A 594 -9.75 17.41 10.20
C GLY A 594 -8.75 18.55 10.31
N ASP A 595 -9.23 19.76 10.02
CA ASP A 595 -8.47 21.00 10.07
C ASP A 595 -8.94 21.94 11.20
N GLY A 596 -8.45 23.18 11.27
CA GLY A 596 -8.81 24.11 12.35
C GLY A 596 -8.11 23.82 13.69
N THR A 597 -7.01 23.06 13.68
CA THR A 597 -6.54 22.29 14.85
C THR A 597 -6.11 23.17 16.01
N GLN A 598 -6.99 23.34 16.99
CA GLN A 598 -6.81 24.25 18.11
C GLN A 598 -7.10 23.55 19.43
N SER A 599 -6.57 24.04 20.54
CA SER A 599 -6.87 23.43 21.84
C SER A 599 -6.77 24.34 23.03
N VAL A 600 -7.48 23.95 24.09
CA VAL A 600 -7.46 24.60 25.39
C VAL A 600 -7.39 23.56 26.50
N VAL A 601 -6.62 23.87 27.54
CA VAL A 601 -6.56 23.06 28.76
C VAL A 601 -7.80 23.38 29.61
N LEU A 602 -8.52 22.34 30.00
CA LEU A 602 -9.67 22.43 30.89
C LEU A 602 -9.20 22.43 32.36
N PRO A 603 -10.00 22.95 33.31
CA PRO A 603 -9.62 22.96 34.72
C PRO A 603 -9.33 21.59 35.33
N SER A 604 -9.92 20.52 34.81
CA SER A 604 -9.59 19.12 35.17
C SER A 604 -8.18 18.68 34.78
N GLY A 605 -7.46 19.44 33.94
CA GLY A 605 -6.19 19.04 33.33
C GLY A 605 -6.36 18.26 32.02
N ASN A 606 -7.59 17.93 31.63
CA ASN A 606 -7.91 17.43 30.30
C ASN A 606 -7.72 18.53 29.24
N ARG A 607 -7.64 18.15 27.97
CA ARG A 607 -7.52 19.10 26.85
C ARG A 607 -8.67 18.92 25.88
N ALA A 608 -9.38 20.00 25.57
CA ALA A 608 -10.35 20.00 24.48
C ALA A 608 -9.66 20.50 23.21
N TRP A 609 -9.75 19.70 22.16
CA TRP A 609 -9.29 20.04 20.81
C TRP A 609 -10.49 20.40 19.96
N PHE A 610 -10.40 21.52 19.26
CA PHE A 610 -11.44 22.04 18.38
C PHE A 610 -10.93 21.94 16.94
N PHE A 611 -11.82 21.50 16.05
CA PHE A 611 -11.57 21.31 14.64
C PHE A 611 -12.68 21.96 13.81
N SER A 612 -12.32 22.29 12.58
CA SER A 612 -13.21 22.72 11.51
C SER A 612 -13.68 21.49 10.72
N ASP A 613 -13.62 21.52 9.39
CA ASP A 613 -14.08 20.43 8.55
C ASP A 613 -13.38 19.12 8.95
N THR A 614 -14.17 18.08 9.24
CA THR A 614 -13.71 16.85 9.88
C THR A 614 -14.31 15.63 9.22
N PHE A 615 -13.47 14.70 8.77
CA PHE A 615 -13.87 13.33 8.44
C PHE A 615 -14.09 12.52 9.72
N LEU A 616 -15.20 11.79 9.76
CA LEU A 616 -15.48 10.76 10.76
C LEU A 616 -15.46 9.38 10.13
N GLY A 617 -15.12 8.37 10.94
CA GLY A 617 -15.16 6.98 10.51
C GLY A 617 -13.88 6.49 9.83
N ASP A 618 -13.94 5.26 9.35
CA ASP A 618 -12.81 4.57 8.74
C ASP A 618 -12.46 5.16 7.37
N SER A 619 -11.17 5.40 7.17
CA SER A 619 -10.59 5.81 5.90
C SER A 619 -11.01 4.93 4.72
N VAL A 620 -11.16 3.62 4.92
CA VAL A 620 -11.57 2.68 3.87
C VAL A 620 -12.99 2.98 3.36
N PHE A 621 -13.85 3.59 4.18
CA PHE A 621 -15.22 3.96 3.81
C PHE A 621 -15.35 5.41 3.33
N ARG A 622 -14.30 6.25 3.37
CA ARG A 622 -14.38 7.64 2.89
C ARG A 622 -14.77 7.76 1.40
N PRO A 623 -14.27 6.90 0.49
CA PRO A 623 -14.66 6.96 -0.92
C PRO A 623 -16.10 6.50 -1.18
N THR A 624 -16.78 5.93 -0.18
CA THR A 624 -18.13 5.35 -0.33
C THR A 624 -19.22 6.30 0.17
N PHE A 625 -20.48 5.87 0.08
CA PHE A 625 -21.63 6.62 0.59
C PHE A 625 -21.71 6.63 2.13
N ASP A 626 -20.95 5.78 2.83
CA ASP A 626 -20.93 5.69 4.30
C ASP A 626 -20.09 6.81 4.95
N ARG A 627 -19.70 7.84 4.20
CA ARG A 627 -18.83 8.92 4.69
C ARG A 627 -19.59 9.93 5.57
N SER A 628 -19.01 10.28 6.70
CA SER A 628 -19.49 11.36 7.59
C SER A 628 -18.47 12.51 7.56
N MET A 629 -18.89 13.70 7.12
CA MET A 629 -18.05 14.92 7.17
C MET A 629 -18.80 16.02 7.90
N LEU A 630 -18.20 16.55 8.97
CA LEU A 630 -18.76 17.63 9.79
C LEU A 630 -18.04 18.94 9.50
N HIS A 631 -18.72 20.09 9.61
CA HIS A 631 -18.11 21.41 9.49
C HIS A 631 -17.35 21.92 10.73
N ASN A 632 -17.50 21.24 11.86
CA ASN A 632 -16.67 21.36 13.05
C ASN A 632 -16.78 20.11 13.89
N SER A 633 -15.75 19.84 14.68
CA SER A 633 -15.77 18.77 15.68
C SER A 633 -14.96 19.15 16.91
N ILE A 634 -15.22 18.43 18.01
CA ILE A 634 -14.46 18.59 19.25
C ILE A 634 -13.92 17.21 19.64
N VAL A 635 -12.66 17.13 20.09
CA VAL A 635 -12.06 15.91 20.64
C VAL A 635 -11.53 16.20 22.02
N VAL A 636 -11.98 15.45 23.02
CA VAL A 636 -11.50 15.56 24.40
C VAL A 636 -10.38 14.56 24.62
N GLN A 637 -9.20 15.09 24.96
CA GLN A 637 -8.04 14.33 25.39
C GLN A 637 -8.03 14.20 26.91
N GLN A 638 -8.01 12.96 27.39
CA GLN A 638 -7.82 12.64 28.80
C GLN A 638 -6.40 12.13 29.03
N GLY A 639 -5.72 12.72 30.01
CA GLY A 639 -4.31 12.46 30.28
C GLY A 639 -3.37 13.34 29.44
N THR A 640 -2.23 13.73 30.03
CA THR A 640 -1.30 14.69 29.43
C THR A 640 -0.22 14.06 28.56
N ASN A 641 0.07 12.77 28.75
CA ASN A 641 1.08 12.05 27.97
C ASN A 641 0.47 11.54 26.65
N PRO A 642 0.92 12.02 25.47
CA PRO A 642 0.37 11.59 24.17
C PRO A 642 0.47 10.08 23.93
N ALA A 643 1.46 9.40 24.53
CA ALA A 643 1.63 7.95 24.38
C ALA A 643 0.49 7.15 25.02
N THR A 644 -0.11 7.65 26.10
CA THR A 644 -1.15 6.92 26.88
C THR A 644 -2.48 7.65 26.95
N ALA A 645 -2.57 8.87 26.43
CA ALA A 645 -3.79 9.66 26.46
C ALA A 645 -4.91 8.98 25.66
N SER A 646 -6.14 9.06 26.18
CA SER A 646 -7.33 8.64 25.46
C SER A 646 -7.97 9.84 24.78
N LEU A 647 -8.45 9.64 23.55
CA LEU A 647 -9.14 10.65 22.76
C LEU A 647 -10.59 10.23 22.56
N LYS A 648 -11.51 11.16 22.80
CA LYS A 648 -12.95 10.97 22.61
C LYS A 648 -13.51 12.08 21.72
N THR A 649 -14.00 11.71 20.54
CA THR A 649 -14.69 12.64 19.65
C THR A 649 -16.08 12.96 20.20
N VAL A 650 -16.44 14.24 20.14
CA VAL A 650 -17.71 14.79 20.59
C VAL A 650 -18.44 15.30 19.35
N THR A 651 -19.60 14.71 19.08
CA THR A 651 -20.47 15.05 17.96
C THR A 651 -21.91 15.20 18.44
N GLY A 652 -22.77 15.82 17.63
CA GLY A 652 -24.23 15.73 17.77
C GLY A 652 -24.83 14.61 16.92
N GLY A 653 -26.16 14.50 16.91
CA GLY A 653 -26.91 13.59 16.02
C GLY A 653 -26.85 12.12 16.42
N ASN A 654 -27.29 11.25 15.50
CA ASN A 654 -27.12 9.81 15.62
C ASN A 654 -25.72 9.46 15.13
N THR A 655 -24.99 8.70 15.93
CA THR A 655 -23.69 8.16 15.55
C THR A 655 -23.84 6.70 15.13
N CYS A 656 -23.02 6.24 14.18
CA CYS A 656 -22.93 4.83 13.80
C CYS A 656 -24.16 4.23 13.10
N LYS A 657 -25.02 5.07 12.51
CA LYS A 657 -26.25 4.64 11.82
C LYS A 657 -26.20 4.81 10.30
N GLU A 658 -25.04 5.16 9.73
CA GLU A 658 -24.82 5.42 8.30
C GLU A 658 -25.35 4.29 7.39
N ARG A 659 -25.23 3.03 7.84
CA ARG A 659 -25.71 1.83 7.12
C ARG A 659 -27.15 1.42 7.35
N ASP A 660 -27.86 2.04 8.29
CA ASP A 660 -29.21 1.63 8.66
C ASP A 660 -30.23 2.15 7.63
N THR A 661 -30.55 1.33 6.63
CA THR A 661 -31.45 1.73 5.55
C THR A 661 -32.90 1.97 5.98
N SER A 662 -33.25 1.62 7.22
CA SER A 662 -34.62 1.76 7.75
C SER A 662 -34.95 3.17 8.26
N ILE A 663 -33.93 4.00 8.51
CA ILE A 663 -34.11 5.39 8.94
C ILE A 663 -33.80 6.37 7.80
N PRO A 664 -34.42 7.56 7.75
CA PRO A 664 -34.11 8.55 6.72
C PRO A 664 -32.62 8.89 6.68
N ILE A 665 -32.07 9.10 5.47
CA ILE A 665 -30.63 9.25 5.24
C ILE A 665 -30.03 10.36 6.11
N GLU A 666 -30.73 11.49 6.24
CA GLU A 666 -30.33 12.65 7.02
C GLU A 666 -30.29 12.41 8.54
N GLN A 667 -30.93 11.34 9.03
CA GLN A 667 -30.96 10.95 10.44
C GLN A 667 -29.91 9.90 10.79
N ARG A 668 -29.11 9.44 9.80
CA ARG A 668 -28.10 8.40 9.99
C ARG A 668 -26.74 8.94 10.45
N TYR A 669 -26.48 10.21 10.19
CA TYR A 669 -25.16 10.83 10.31
C TYR A 669 -25.03 11.67 11.57
N ALA A 670 -23.80 11.79 12.04
CA ALA A 670 -23.43 12.72 13.09
C ALA A 670 -23.69 14.18 12.64
N TRP A 671 -23.88 15.07 13.60
CA TRP A 671 -24.07 16.50 13.35
C TRP A 671 -22.96 17.32 14.00
N THR A 672 -22.70 18.50 13.44
CA THR A 672 -21.75 19.46 14.00
C THR A 672 -22.16 19.89 15.42
N PRO A 673 -21.22 19.94 16.37
CA PRO A 673 -21.49 20.45 17.73
C PRO A 673 -21.92 21.92 17.78
N ILE A 674 -21.35 22.76 16.91
CA ILE A 674 -21.62 24.19 16.86
C ILE A 674 -22.35 24.54 15.56
N ARG A 675 -23.61 24.95 15.67
CA ARG A 675 -24.47 25.20 14.51
C ARG A 675 -25.63 26.15 14.78
N SER A 676 -26.22 26.69 13.73
CA SER A 676 -27.31 27.66 13.78
C SER A 676 -28.65 27.07 14.25
N ASN A 677 -28.88 25.78 14.00
CA ASN A 677 -30.11 25.08 14.39
C ASN A 677 -29.81 23.75 15.10
N THR A 678 -30.18 23.64 16.37
CA THR A 678 -29.95 22.45 17.19
C THR A 678 -30.94 21.30 16.95
N THR A 679 -31.95 21.51 16.09
CA THR A 679 -32.98 20.52 15.73
C THR A 679 -32.86 20.08 14.26
N GLY A 680 -32.45 18.83 14.04
CA GLY A 680 -32.27 18.27 12.69
C GLY A 680 -30.83 18.29 12.18
N PRO A 681 -30.61 17.81 10.94
CA PRO A 681 -29.30 17.69 10.31
C PRO A 681 -28.67 19.05 9.99
N ASP A 682 -27.35 19.04 9.79
CA ASP A 682 -26.60 20.23 9.39
C ASP A 682 -27.12 20.77 8.05
N ARG A 683 -27.16 22.10 7.93
CA ARG A 683 -27.49 22.75 6.66
C ARG A 683 -26.25 22.69 5.77
N SER A 684 -26.43 22.19 4.54
CA SER A 684 -25.31 21.96 3.61
C SER A 684 -24.62 23.25 3.13
N ASP A 685 -25.23 24.42 3.34
CA ASP A 685 -24.74 25.70 2.83
C ASP A 685 -24.14 26.61 3.90
N GLU A 686 -24.19 26.25 5.19
CA GLU A 686 -23.70 27.06 6.31
C GLU A 686 -22.68 26.28 7.14
N PHE A 687 -21.57 26.94 7.50
CA PHE A 687 -20.50 26.33 8.29
C PHE A 687 -19.97 27.28 9.36
N TYR A 688 -19.43 26.68 10.42
CA TYR A 688 -18.74 27.35 11.51
C TYR A 688 -17.36 26.71 11.68
N TRP A 689 -16.34 27.33 11.12
CA TRP A 689 -14.95 26.86 11.26
C TRP A 689 -14.32 27.39 12.53
N SER A 690 -13.65 26.51 13.27
CA SER A 690 -13.00 26.83 14.53
C SER A 690 -11.89 27.86 14.32
N ALA A 691 -11.93 28.96 15.08
CA ALA A 691 -10.77 29.79 15.34
C ALA A 691 -10.18 29.37 16.70
N THR A 692 -9.91 30.30 17.61
CA THR A 692 -9.45 30.01 18.97
C THR A 692 -10.46 30.38 20.04
N GLY A 693 -10.09 30.15 21.30
CA GLY A 693 -10.84 30.64 22.44
C GLY A 693 -10.11 30.39 23.74
N LYS A 694 -10.85 30.50 24.86
CA LYS A 694 -10.28 30.31 26.18
C LYS A 694 -11.32 29.86 27.20
N VAL A 695 -10.83 29.33 28.31
CA VAL A 695 -11.66 29.15 29.51
C VAL A 695 -11.96 30.53 30.11
N SER A 696 -13.23 30.79 30.38
CA SER A 696 -13.72 32.03 31.01
C SER A 696 -14.83 31.69 32.01
N GLY A 697 -14.51 31.79 33.30
CA GLY A 697 -15.40 31.33 34.37
C GLY A 697 -15.69 29.83 34.23
N ASN A 698 -16.97 29.46 34.24
CA ASN A 698 -17.41 28.05 34.12
C ASN A 698 -17.63 27.58 32.67
N ASN A 699 -17.16 28.35 31.69
CA ASN A 699 -17.36 28.07 30.27
C ASN A 699 -16.05 28.09 29.49
N VAL A 700 -16.02 27.41 28.35
CA VAL A 700 -15.13 27.71 27.25
C VAL A 700 -15.83 28.70 26.33
N VAL A 701 -15.26 29.89 26.16
CA VAL A 701 -15.72 30.88 25.17
C VAL A 701 -14.84 30.72 23.94
N TRP A 702 -15.45 30.34 22.81
CA TRP A 702 -14.75 29.94 21.60
C TRP A 702 -15.25 30.70 20.38
N PHE A 703 -14.33 31.13 19.52
CA PHE A 703 -14.62 31.88 18.32
C PHE A 703 -14.70 30.97 17.10
N TYR A 704 -15.60 31.31 16.19
CA TYR A 704 -15.83 30.60 14.93
C TYR A 704 -15.91 31.59 13.77
N LEU A 705 -15.38 31.17 12.62
CA LEU A 705 -15.65 31.81 11.34
C LEU A 705 -16.95 31.24 10.80
N LYS A 706 -17.94 32.12 10.64
CA LYS A 706 -19.19 31.76 9.98
C LYS A 706 -19.07 32.01 8.49
N GLY A 707 -19.44 31.02 7.69
CA GLY A 707 -19.51 31.17 6.25
C GLY A 707 -20.75 30.51 5.65
N SER A 708 -21.01 30.88 4.39
CA SER A 708 -21.98 30.19 3.55
C SER A 708 -21.53 30.12 2.10
N GLY A 709 -21.67 28.94 1.49
CA GLY A 709 -21.06 28.65 0.19
C GLY A 709 -19.54 28.84 0.23
N GLN A 710 -19.01 29.76 -0.59
CA GLN A 710 -17.57 30.08 -0.64
C GLN A 710 -17.19 31.35 0.14
N ALA A 711 -18.15 32.02 0.79
CA ALA A 711 -17.94 33.34 1.38
C ALA A 711 -17.94 33.30 2.91
N PHE A 712 -16.96 33.96 3.52
CA PHE A 712 -17.01 34.31 4.94
C PHE A 712 -18.02 35.42 5.18
N ARG A 713 -18.85 35.27 6.20
CA ARG A 713 -19.95 36.19 6.49
C ARG A 713 -19.73 36.95 7.79
N ASN A 714 -19.29 36.27 8.83
CA ASN A 714 -19.21 36.84 10.17
C ASN A 714 -18.14 36.12 11.01
N THR A 715 -17.81 36.70 12.15
CA THR A 715 -17.31 35.95 13.31
C THR A 715 -18.48 35.57 14.20
N SER A 716 -18.43 34.42 14.85
CA SER A 716 -19.41 34.00 15.85
C SER A 716 -18.73 33.52 17.13
N ILE A 717 -19.41 33.63 18.26
CA ILE A 717 -18.90 33.22 19.58
C ILE A 717 -19.79 32.13 20.15
N ALA A 718 -19.22 30.96 20.43
CA ALA A 718 -19.87 29.90 21.18
C ALA A 718 -19.48 29.99 22.67
N THR A 719 -20.46 29.87 23.56
CA THR A 719 -20.23 29.71 25.00
C THR A 719 -20.59 28.28 25.39
N ILE A 720 -19.58 27.46 25.67
CA ILE A 720 -19.71 26.03 25.91
C ILE A 720 -19.50 25.77 27.40
N PRO A 721 -20.48 25.20 28.14
CA PRO A 721 -20.28 24.85 29.54
C PRO A 721 -19.13 23.85 29.71
N LEU A 722 -18.24 24.08 30.67
CA LEU A 722 -17.11 23.16 30.94
C LEU A 722 -17.60 21.74 31.23
N SER A 723 -18.71 21.62 31.97
CA SER A 723 -19.32 20.33 32.31
C SER A 723 -19.72 19.51 31.08
N SER A 724 -20.05 20.15 29.96
CA SER A 724 -20.37 19.47 28.71
C SER A 724 -19.13 18.84 28.07
N LEU A 725 -17.97 19.50 28.15
CA LEU A 725 -16.70 18.96 27.64
C LEU A 725 -16.11 17.90 28.57
N GLU A 726 -16.30 18.04 29.88
CA GLU A 726 -15.74 17.10 30.85
C GLU A 726 -16.57 15.82 31.02
N ASN A 727 -17.91 15.91 30.91
CA ASN A 727 -18.80 14.82 31.31
C ASN A 727 -19.76 14.32 30.21
N SER A 728 -19.93 15.04 29.10
CA SER A 728 -20.86 14.66 28.03
C SER A 728 -20.14 14.00 26.85
N SER A 729 -20.89 13.27 26.03
CA SER A 729 -20.50 12.85 24.67
C SER A 729 -21.15 13.69 23.58
N ASN A 730 -22.10 14.57 23.94
CA ASN A 730 -22.86 15.37 23.00
C ASN A 730 -22.83 16.84 23.43
N VAL A 731 -22.38 17.70 22.51
CA VAL A 731 -22.36 19.15 22.64
C VAL A 731 -23.19 19.69 21.48
N ASN A 732 -24.12 20.59 21.79
CA ASN A 732 -24.96 21.24 20.79
C ASN A 732 -25.18 22.69 21.22
N VAL A 733 -24.46 23.62 20.57
CA VAL A 733 -24.44 25.03 20.95
C VAL A 733 -24.71 25.89 19.73
N THR A 734 -25.65 26.82 19.88
CA THR A 734 -25.88 27.88 18.90
C THR A 734 -24.97 29.07 19.21
N PRO A 735 -24.05 29.43 18.30
CA PRO A 735 -23.15 30.54 18.54
C PRO A 735 -23.84 31.90 18.33
N GLN A 736 -23.33 32.93 18.98
CA GLN A 736 -23.74 34.32 18.80
C GLN A 736 -22.96 34.95 17.66
N ASP A 737 -23.63 35.33 16.59
CA ASP A 737 -23.00 36.05 15.46
C ASP A 737 -22.63 37.48 15.87
N LEU A 738 -21.41 37.90 15.52
CA LEU A 738 -20.96 39.27 15.64
C LEU A 738 -21.34 40.09 14.40
N PRO A 739 -21.54 41.42 14.54
CA PRO A 739 -21.70 42.32 13.41
C PRO A 739 -20.52 42.21 12.43
N ALA A 740 -20.84 42.05 11.14
CA ALA A 740 -19.84 41.99 10.09
C ALA A 740 -19.36 43.41 9.70
N PHE A 741 -18.07 43.55 9.44
CA PHE A 741 -17.48 44.76 8.86
C PHE A 741 -16.28 44.36 8.00
N SER A 742 -16.24 44.82 6.75
CA SER A 742 -15.15 44.58 5.81
C SER A 742 -14.25 45.82 5.75
N TYR A 743 -12.96 45.65 6.06
CA TYR A 743 -11.99 46.75 5.96
C TYR A 743 -11.68 47.09 4.49
N TYR A 744 -11.68 46.08 3.63
CA TYR A 744 -11.49 46.22 2.18
C TYR A 744 -12.54 45.37 1.44
N GLY A 745 -13.17 45.97 0.42
CA GLY A 745 -14.27 45.34 -0.33
C GLY A 745 -15.56 45.21 0.49
N THR A 746 -16.56 44.54 -0.08
CA THR A 746 -17.87 44.31 0.57
C THR A 746 -17.96 42.93 1.23
N ASP A 747 -17.28 41.93 0.69
CA ASP A 747 -17.52 40.51 1.01
C ASP A 747 -16.38 39.83 1.80
N ASN A 748 -15.52 40.62 2.46
CA ASN A 748 -14.39 40.13 3.26
C ASN A 748 -14.46 40.68 4.69
N PRO A 749 -15.33 40.14 5.56
CA PRO A 749 -15.47 40.64 6.91
C PRO A 749 -14.16 40.45 7.70
N LEU A 750 -13.88 41.38 8.61
CA LEU A 750 -12.89 41.17 9.67
C LEU A 750 -13.30 39.94 10.48
N VAL A 751 -12.34 39.03 10.63
CA VAL A 751 -12.49 37.82 11.43
C VAL A 751 -11.78 38.03 12.75
N TRP A 752 -12.47 37.81 13.87
CA TRP A 752 -11.91 37.91 15.22
C TRP A 752 -11.73 36.53 15.84
N GLY A 753 -10.73 36.40 16.72
CA GLY A 753 -10.50 35.18 17.48
C GLY A 753 -9.35 34.32 16.96
N ASP A 754 -8.36 34.89 16.28
CA ASP A 754 -7.10 34.19 15.96
C ASP A 754 -6.26 33.96 17.22
N ALA A 755 -6.29 34.93 18.15
CA ALA A 755 -5.76 34.77 19.49
C ALA A 755 -6.62 35.55 20.50
N VAL A 756 -6.87 34.96 21.68
CA VAL A 756 -7.65 35.57 22.76
C VAL A 756 -6.85 35.49 24.05
N ILE A 757 -6.23 36.60 24.46
CA ILE A 757 -5.19 36.60 25.49
C ILE A 757 -5.56 37.53 26.64
N ASP A 758 -5.57 37.00 27.85
CA ASP A 758 -5.66 37.82 29.05
C ASP A 758 -4.33 38.51 29.34
N ALA A 759 -4.42 39.77 29.70
CA ALA A 759 -3.29 40.58 30.09
C ALA A 759 -3.38 41.00 31.56
N PRO A 760 -2.22 41.21 32.24
CA PRO A 760 -2.19 41.70 33.61
C PRO A 760 -2.82 43.09 33.82
N ASP A 761 -3.09 43.83 32.75
CA ASP A 761 -3.77 45.14 32.78
C ASP A 761 -5.30 45.03 32.95
N GLY A 762 -5.84 43.81 33.13
CA GLY A 762 -7.27 43.55 33.33
C GLY A 762 -8.08 43.47 32.04
N PHE A 763 -7.44 43.58 30.88
CA PHE A 763 -8.07 43.40 29.58
C PHE A 763 -7.82 42.00 29.02
N THR A 764 -8.79 41.50 28.25
CA THR A 764 -8.59 40.46 27.25
C THR A 764 -8.33 41.14 25.91
N TYR A 765 -7.26 40.76 25.24
CA TYR A 765 -6.91 41.20 23.88
C TYR A 765 -7.41 40.15 22.89
N ILE A 766 -8.14 40.60 21.87
CA ILE A 766 -8.69 39.75 20.81
C ILE A 766 -8.02 40.13 19.50
N TYR A 767 -7.22 39.23 18.99
CA TYR A 767 -6.57 39.34 17.70
C TYR A 767 -7.48 38.77 16.63
N GLY A 768 -7.42 39.37 15.45
CA GLY A 768 -8.17 38.96 14.27
C GLY A 768 -7.39 39.26 13.01
N TRP A 769 -7.98 39.03 11.85
CA TRP A 769 -7.40 39.41 10.57
C TRP A 769 -8.44 40.05 9.66
N GLY A 770 -7.95 40.79 8.67
CA GLY A 770 -8.76 41.42 7.65
C GLY A 770 -8.02 41.47 6.33
N VAL A 771 -8.78 41.37 5.24
CA VAL A 771 -8.29 41.72 3.90
C VAL A 771 -8.04 43.23 3.85
N VAL A 772 -6.86 43.62 3.36
CA VAL A 772 -6.45 45.04 3.32
C VAL A 772 -6.28 45.61 1.92
N ASP A 773 -6.39 44.79 0.87
CA ASP A 773 -6.25 45.24 -0.52
C ASP A 773 -6.87 44.27 -1.55
N ALA A 774 -6.85 44.68 -2.83
CA ALA A 774 -7.41 43.96 -3.98
C ALA A 774 -6.81 42.58 -4.24
N ASN A 775 -5.62 42.30 -3.70
CA ASN A 775 -4.95 41.01 -3.85
C ASN A 775 -5.28 40.07 -2.69
N PHE A 776 -6.30 40.40 -1.88
CA PHE A 776 -6.77 39.61 -0.75
C PHE A 776 -5.70 39.32 0.30
N ARG A 777 -4.69 40.18 0.36
CA ARG A 777 -3.62 40.08 1.34
C ARG A 777 -4.20 40.44 2.72
N LYS A 778 -3.83 39.63 3.71
CA LYS A 778 -4.40 39.70 5.07
C LYS A 778 -3.42 40.37 6.01
N LYS A 779 -3.96 41.13 6.97
CA LYS A 779 -3.18 41.66 8.11
C LYS A 779 -3.89 41.44 9.44
N PRO A 780 -3.13 41.32 10.54
CA PRO A 780 -3.64 41.32 11.90
C PRO A 780 -4.39 42.60 12.26
N PHE A 781 -5.51 42.45 12.96
CA PHE A 781 -6.26 43.50 13.65
C PHE A 781 -6.35 43.17 15.14
N LEU A 782 -6.62 44.17 15.97
CA LEU A 782 -6.65 44.01 17.42
C LEU A 782 -7.83 44.73 18.05
N ALA A 783 -8.51 44.05 18.95
CA ALA A 783 -9.48 44.58 19.89
C ALA A 783 -9.06 44.27 21.34
N ARG A 784 -9.68 44.96 22.29
CA ARG A 784 -9.58 44.63 23.71
C ARG A 784 -10.92 44.85 24.40
N VAL A 785 -11.12 44.15 25.51
CA VAL A 785 -12.30 44.25 26.36
C VAL A 785 -11.92 43.96 27.80
N LEU A 786 -12.65 44.48 28.78
CA LEU A 786 -12.47 44.03 30.16
C LEU A 786 -12.76 42.52 30.24
N GLN A 787 -11.95 41.77 30.99
CA GLN A 787 -12.02 40.29 31.00
C GLN A 787 -13.42 39.74 31.29
N ALA A 788 -14.18 40.38 32.17
CA ALA A 788 -15.55 39.98 32.53
C ALA A 788 -16.58 40.16 31.40
N ASN A 789 -16.27 40.95 30.37
CA ASN A 789 -17.20 41.37 29.32
C ASN A 789 -16.87 40.76 27.95
N LEU A 790 -16.09 39.66 27.90
CA LEU A 790 -15.59 39.07 26.65
C LEU A 790 -16.68 38.83 25.59
N VAL A 791 -17.85 38.35 25.99
CA VAL A 791 -18.97 38.04 25.09
C VAL A 791 -19.87 39.25 24.77
N ASP A 792 -19.65 40.40 25.41
CA ASP A 792 -20.37 41.64 25.11
C ASP A 792 -19.60 42.47 24.07
N PHE A 793 -19.94 42.28 22.80
CA PHE A 793 -19.30 42.97 21.68
C PHE A 793 -19.38 44.50 21.78
N ASN A 794 -20.42 45.06 22.42
CA ASN A 794 -20.54 46.52 22.60
C ASN A 794 -19.51 47.08 23.60
N SER A 795 -19.01 46.24 24.51
CA SER A 795 -17.94 46.58 25.45
C SER A 795 -16.54 46.58 24.81
N TRP A 796 -16.39 46.02 23.60
CA TRP A 796 -15.09 45.94 22.94
C TRP A 796 -14.59 47.32 22.53
N ARG A 797 -13.27 47.50 22.49
CA ARG A 797 -12.59 48.68 21.95
C ARG A 797 -11.54 48.23 20.96
N PHE A 798 -11.45 48.93 19.83
CA PHE A 798 -10.66 48.50 18.68
C PHE A 798 -9.41 49.36 18.54
N TYR A 799 -8.31 48.75 18.13
CA TYR A 799 -7.05 49.46 17.94
C TYR A 799 -7.16 50.44 16.76
N VAL A 800 -6.81 51.70 16.99
CA VAL A 800 -6.90 52.78 15.97
C VAL A 800 -5.52 53.37 15.62
N GLY A 801 -4.44 52.66 15.96
CA GLY A 801 -3.07 53.08 15.66
C GLY A 801 -2.41 53.89 16.78
N GLY A 802 -1.07 53.91 16.79
CA GLY A 802 -0.28 54.75 17.70
C GLY A 802 -0.51 54.49 19.19
N GLY A 803 -0.93 53.27 19.56
CA GLY A 803 -1.23 52.90 20.95
C GLY A 803 -2.60 53.37 21.45
N LYS A 804 -3.45 53.89 20.56
CA LYS A 804 -4.79 54.40 20.88
C LYS A 804 -5.88 53.37 20.56
N TRP A 805 -7.03 53.56 21.20
CA TRP A 805 -8.22 52.73 21.06
C TRP A 805 -9.42 53.57 20.64
N SER A 806 -10.39 52.95 19.99
CA SER A 806 -11.67 53.58 19.65
C SER A 806 -12.36 54.08 20.94
N ALA A 807 -13.08 55.21 20.85
CA ALA A 807 -13.93 55.66 21.95
C ALA A 807 -15.21 54.80 22.04
N ASP A 808 -15.80 54.52 20.87
CA ASP A 808 -16.98 53.69 20.71
C ASP A 808 -16.60 52.19 20.73
N GLY A 809 -17.56 51.36 21.13
CA GLY A 809 -17.47 49.90 21.00
C GLY A 809 -18.43 49.33 19.96
N GLY A 810 -18.52 47.99 19.94
CA GLY A 810 -19.39 47.26 19.01
C GLY A 810 -19.10 47.56 17.54
N ALA A 811 -20.14 47.45 16.70
CA ALA A 811 -20.04 47.64 15.26
C ALA A 811 -19.48 49.03 14.90
N THR A 812 -19.91 50.09 15.60
CA THR A 812 -19.42 51.46 15.38
C THR A 812 -17.92 51.57 15.66
N GLY A 813 -17.44 50.98 16.76
CA GLY A 813 -16.01 50.95 17.08
C GLY A 813 -15.20 50.17 16.05
N GLN A 814 -15.70 49.02 15.60
CA GLN A 814 -15.03 48.13 14.65
C GLN A 814 -14.71 48.82 13.32
N THR A 815 -15.59 49.70 12.83
CA THR A 815 -15.37 50.46 11.58
C THR A 815 -14.14 51.36 11.63
N LYS A 816 -13.62 51.66 12.82
CA LYS A 816 -12.45 52.51 13.06
C LYS A 816 -11.15 51.71 13.21
N ALA A 817 -11.24 50.38 13.25
CA ALA A 817 -10.09 49.51 13.46
C ALA A 817 -9.07 49.65 12.32
N VAL A 818 -7.79 49.65 12.66
CA VAL A 818 -6.69 49.68 11.69
C VAL A 818 -5.80 48.45 11.85
N PRO A 819 -5.14 47.98 10.77
CA PRO A 819 -4.26 46.82 10.85
C PRO A 819 -3.02 47.12 11.69
N LEU A 820 -2.45 46.08 12.30
CA LEU A 820 -1.16 46.15 13.00
C LEU A 820 0.00 46.34 11.99
N GLY A 821 1.12 46.87 12.47
CA GLY A 821 2.29 47.22 11.66
C GLY A 821 3.12 46.04 11.12
N THR A 822 2.58 44.82 11.11
CA THR A 822 3.25 43.61 10.63
C THR A 822 3.41 43.60 9.10
N GLY A 823 4.18 42.62 8.61
CA GLY A 823 4.04 42.13 7.24
C GLY A 823 2.67 41.49 7.00
N TYR A 824 2.47 40.94 5.80
CA TYR A 824 1.30 40.10 5.53
C TYR A 824 1.42 38.79 6.31
N THR A 825 0.28 38.28 6.77
CA THR A 825 0.18 37.02 7.49
C THR A 825 -0.80 36.11 6.76
N ASP A 826 -0.73 34.82 7.03
CA ASP A 826 -1.86 33.95 6.72
C ASP A 826 -3.06 34.26 7.64
N ALA A 827 -4.23 33.73 7.30
CA ALA A 827 -5.34 33.63 8.24
C ALA A 827 -4.98 32.65 9.36
N MET A 828 -5.57 32.83 10.54
CA MET A 828 -5.43 31.90 11.66
C MET A 828 -3.98 31.78 12.15
N TYR A 829 -3.44 32.89 12.67
CA TYR A 829 -2.12 32.92 13.30
C TYR A 829 -2.21 32.80 14.82
N SER A 830 -1.09 32.49 15.48
CA SER A 830 -1.01 32.43 16.94
C SER A 830 -0.29 33.64 17.54
N VAL A 831 -0.65 33.98 18.79
CA VAL A 831 0.05 35.00 19.56
C VAL A 831 0.54 34.41 20.87
N VAL A 832 1.81 34.63 21.19
CA VAL A 832 2.43 34.11 22.43
C VAL A 832 3.31 35.16 23.09
N THR A 833 3.43 35.12 24.41
CA THR A 833 4.42 35.91 25.15
C THR A 833 5.56 35.01 25.58
N LEU A 834 6.76 35.25 25.05
CA LEU A 834 7.93 34.40 25.28
C LEU A 834 9.20 35.27 25.29
N ASN A 835 10.15 34.94 26.18
CA ASN A 835 11.42 35.66 26.34
C ASN A 835 11.24 37.19 26.53
N GLY A 836 10.19 37.61 27.26
CA GLY A 836 9.89 39.01 27.52
C GLY A 836 9.37 39.81 26.31
N ARG A 837 8.94 39.13 25.24
CA ARG A 837 8.38 39.72 24.03
C ARG A 837 7.02 39.12 23.69
N HIS A 838 6.20 39.89 22.99
CA HIS A 838 4.99 39.38 22.34
C HIS A 838 5.33 38.98 20.90
N TRP A 839 4.83 37.83 20.47
CA TRP A 839 5.12 37.26 19.16
C TRP A 839 3.82 36.94 18.44
N ILE A 840 3.69 37.39 17.19
CA ILE A 840 2.73 36.82 16.24
C ILE A 840 3.46 35.75 15.46
N VAL A 841 3.02 34.49 15.56
CA VAL A 841 3.58 33.33 14.87
C VAL A 841 2.64 32.89 13.77
N THR A 842 3.13 32.79 12.53
CA THR A 842 2.29 32.52 11.35
C THR A 842 3.10 31.84 10.24
N LEU A 843 2.42 31.38 9.19
CA LEU A 843 3.03 31.03 7.93
C LEU A 843 3.25 32.30 7.10
N ASP A 844 4.45 32.46 6.56
CA ASP A 844 4.75 33.52 5.62
C ASP A 844 4.02 33.23 4.29
N PRO A 845 3.16 34.12 3.80
CA PRO A 845 2.27 33.83 2.66
C PRO A 845 3.01 33.73 1.32
N THR A 846 4.32 34.01 1.27
CA THR A 846 5.14 33.93 0.04
C THR A 846 6.09 32.74 0.09
N SER A 847 6.77 32.56 1.22
CA SER A 847 7.77 31.50 1.38
C SER A 847 7.21 30.21 2.01
N HIS A 848 6.01 30.27 2.59
CA HIS A 848 5.41 29.19 3.40
C HIS A 848 6.26 28.75 4.59
N GLU A 849 7.20 29.59 5.03
CA GLU A 849 8.02 29.34 6.22
C GLU A 849 7.26 29.73 7.49
N VAL A 850 7.57 29.07 8.61
CA VAL A 850 7.06 29.47 9.92
C VAL A 850 7.88 30.66 10.41
N VAL A 851 7.23 31.80 10.58
CA VAL A 851 7.86 33.06 10.99
C VAL A 851 7.22 33.63 12.25
N ALA A 852 7.98 34.44 12.98
CA ALA A 852 7.46 35.17 14.14
C ALA A 852 7.85 36.66 14.15
N TYR A 853 6.86 37.51 14.40
CA TYR A 853 7.01 38.98 14.50
C TYR A 853 7.12 39.40 15.97
N PRO A 854 8.27 39.91 16.45
CA PRO A 854 8.42 40.37 17.82
C PRO A 854 7.83 41.77 18.06
N SER A 855 7.39 42.02 19.29
CA SER A 855 7.02 43.34 19.81
C SER A 855 7.25 43.46 21.32
N THR A 856 7.53 44.68 21.81
CA THR A 856 7.55 45.01 23.25
C THR A 856 6.17 45.31 23.83
N SER A 857 5.17 45.58 22.97
CA SER A 857 3.79 45.80 23.36
C SER A 857 2.85 44.89 22.58
N ARG A 858 1.60 44.75 23.01
CA ARG A 858 0.59 43.90 22.34
C ARG A 858 0.10 44.43 20.99
N TYR A 859 0.57 45.60 20.56
CA TYR A 859 0.14 46.26 19.31
C TYR A 859 1.31 46.82 18.49
N GLY A 860 2.49 47.00 19.09
CA GLY A 860 3.64 47.66 18.50
C GLY A 860 4.46 46.80 17.53
N PHE A 861 3.81 45.88 16.82
CA PHE A 861 4.49 45.02 15.85
C PHE A 861 4.96 45.82 14.62
N THR A 862 6.07 45.38 14.05
CA THR A 862 6.65 45.92 12.81
C THR A 862 6.78 44.81 11.76
N THR A 863 7.32 45.11 10.58
CA THR A 863 7.60 44.10 9.55
C THR A 863 8.82 43.21 9.87
N ALA A 864 9.59 43.53 10.91
CA ALA A 864 10.72 42.71 11.34
C ALA A 864 10.24 41.34 11.82
N ARG A 865 10.87 40.26 11.36
CA ARG A 865 10.50 38.89 11.72
C ARG A 865 11.69 37.96 11.82
N VAL A 866 11.54 36.87 12.58
CA VAL A 866 12.47 35.75 12.64
C VAL A 866 11.88 34.55 11.92
N LYS A 867 12.73 33.76 11.25
CA LYS A 867 12.38 32.45 10.73
C LYS A 867 12.55 31.41 11.84
N LEU A 868 11.51 30.62 12.11
CA LEU A 868 11.51 29.62 13.17
C LEU A 868 11.67 28.19 12.64
N TYR A 869 11.07 27.88 11.48
CA TYR A 869 11.06 26.53 10.93
C TYR A 869 10.80 26.58 9.42
N SER A 870 11.48 25.71 8.67
CA SER A 870 11.16 25.40 7.27
C SER A 870 10.29 24.16 7.23
N LEU A 871 9.17 24.24 6.53
CA LEU A 871 8.36 23.06 6.25
C LEU A 871 9.12 22.12 5.30
N PRO A 872 8.82 20.81 5.28
CA PRO A 872 9.47 19.86 4.37
C PRO A 872 9.36 20.28 2.89
N ASP A 873 10.43 20.04 2.12
CA ASP A 873 10.75 20.73 0.84
C ASP A 873 9.82 20.49 -0.37
N GLN A 874 8.65 19.87 -0.21
CA GLN A 874 7.80 19.42 -1.33
C GLN A 874 6.37 19.97 -1.35
N ILE A 875 6.01 20.90 -0.47
CA ILE A 875 4.63 21.44 -0.45
C ILE A 875 4.34 22.25 -1.74
N GLN A 876 3.19 21.99 -2.38
CA GLN A 876 2.68 22.63 -3.60
C GLN A 876 3.53 22.49 -4.88
N LYS A 877 4.44 21.53 -4.95
CA LYS A 877 5.20 21.24 -6.18
C LYS A 877 4.92 19.84 -6.61
N ALA A 878 4.52 19.65 -7.88
CA ALA A 878 4.51 18.33 -8.49
C ALA A 878 5.86 17.64 -8.22
N PRO A 879 5.87 16.42 -7.69
CA PRO A 879 4.73 15.50 -7.59
C PRO A 879 3.80 15.63 -6.36
N ASP A 880 4.12 16.47 -5.37
CA ASP A 880 3.40 16.60 -4.10
C ASP A 880 2.37 17.76 -4.14
N PHE A 881 1.10 17.39 -4.36
CA PHE A 881 -0.06 18.31 -4.46
C PHE A 881 -0.57 18.83 -3.12
N LYS A 882 0.18 18.59 -2.03
CA LYS A 882 -0.20 19.01 -0.69
C LYS A 882 -0.14 20.52 -0.51
N ILE A 883 -1.08 21.06 0.25
CA ILE A 883 -1.14 22.44 0.71
C ILE A 883 -1.03 22.46 2.24
N VAL A 884 -0.42 23.52 2.77
CA VAL A 884 -0.27 23.75 4.21
C VAL A 884 -0.85 25.10 4.59
N TYR A 885 -1.49 25.14 5.74
CA TYR A 885 -2.23 26.31 6.22
C TYR A 885 -2.49 26.19 7.73
N ASP A 886 -3.11 27.21 8.31
CA ASP A 886 -3.71 27.17 9.65
C ASP A 886 -2.72 26.79 10.77
N LEU A 887 -1.76 27.67 11.03
CA LEU A 887 -0.66 27.39 11.97
C LEU A 887 -0.98 27.86 13.39
N HIS A 888 -0.96 26.92 14.34
CA HIS A 888 -1.36 27.15 15.72
C HIS A 888 -0.35 26.74 16.77
N LEU A 889 -0.10 27.62 17.74
CA LEU A 889 0.70 27.32 18.92
C LEU A 889 -0.21 26.79 20.03
N HIS A 890 0.19 25.69 20.65
CA HIS A 890 -0.61 25.03 21.67
C HIS A 890 -0.07 25.29 23.08
N GLU A 891 -0.71 26.23 23.78
CA GLU A 891 -0.37 26.53 25.17
C GLU A 891 -0.61 25.31 26.09
N GLY A 892 0.25 25.16 27.11
CA GLY A 892 0.22 24.04 28.05
C GLY A 892 0.83 22.72 27.55
N LEU A 893 1.14 22.57 26.24
CA LEU A 893 1.99 21.46 25.76
C LEU A 893 3.48 21.76 25.92
N SER A 894 3.80 23.01 26.23
CA SER A 894 5.15 23.60 26.15
C SER A 894 5.69 24.05 27.52
N SER A 895 4.92 23.85 28.61
CA SER A 895 5.19 24.47 29.92
C SER A 895 6.46 23.96 30.60
N GLU A 896 6.83 22.70 30.38
CA GLU A 896 7.98 22.03 31.04
C GLU A 896 9.19 21.80 30.11
N SER A 897 9.16 22.29 28.86
CA SER A 897 10.24 22.06 27.87
C SER A 897 10.97 23.33 27.44
N ASP A 898 12.13 23.17 26.82
CA ASP A 898 12.87 24.23 26.12
C ASP A 898 12.32 24.50 24.69
N THR A 899 11.16 23.94 24.37
CA THR A 899 10.47 24.07 23.08
C THR A 899 9.03 24.57 23.25
N VAL A 900 8.45 25.08 22.17
CA VAL A 900 7.01 25.29 22.01
C VAL A 900 6.45 24.33 20.96
N VAL A 901 5.22 23.87 21.16
CA VAL A 901 4.53 23.01 20.21
C VAL A 901 3.67 23.86 19.28
N VAL A 902 3.88 23.69 17.99
CA VAL A 902 3.09 24.30 16.93
C VAL A 902 2.47 23.19 16.07
N SER A 903 1.24 23.37 15.61
CA SER A 903 0.63 22.57 14.56
C SER A 903 0.40 23.37 13.29
N TYR A 904 0.31 22.69 12.16
CA TYR A 904 -0.23 23.22 10.91
C TYR A 904 -1.09 22.14 10.25
N ASN A 905 -2.09 22.54 9.48
CA ASN A 905 -2.91 21.62 8.71
C ASN A 905 -2.32 21.32 7.35
N VAL A 906 -2.63 20.13 6.85
CA VAL A 906 -2.25 19.64 5.53
C VAL A 906 -3.51 19.20 4.81
N ASN A 907 -3.61 19.54 3.53
CA ASN A 907 -4.68 19.14 2.63
C ASN A 907 -4.03 18.85 1.25
N SER A 908 -4.77 18.38 0.26
CA SER A 908 -4.27 18.15 -1.09
C SER A 908 -5.17 18.76 -2.16
N THR A 909 -4.55 19.18 -3.24
CA THR A 909 -5.21 19.57 -4.51
C THR A 909 -5.34 18.39 -5.47
N GLY A 910 -4.80 17.22 -5.11
CA GLY A 910 -4.84 15.99 -5.90
C GLY A 910 -6.25 15.41 -6.02
N VAL A 911 -6.60 14.99 -7.23
CA VAL A 911 -7.83 14.26 -7.53
C VAL A 911 -7.58 13.02 -8.39
N THR A 912 -8.38 11.98 -8.23
CA THR A 912 -8.36 10.79 -9.12
C THR A 912 -8.84 11.13 -10.52
N LEU A 913 -8.67 10.22 -11.48
CA LEU A 913 -9.25 10.38 -12.82
C LEU A 913 -10.79 10.55 -12.78
N GLY A 914 -11.46 9.85 -11.86
CA GLY A 914 -12.89 10.02 -11.57
C GLY A 914 -13.27 11.28 -10.78
N CYS A 915 -12.29 12.13 -10.48
CA CYS A 915 -12.44 13.41 -9.79
C CYS A 915 -12.89 13.31 -8.32
N ARG A 916 -12.43 12.28 -7.60
CA ARG A 916 -12.47 12.23 -6.14
C ARG A 916 -11.21 12.82 -5.54
N ALA A 917 -11.32 13.41 -4.35
CA ALA A 917 -10.18 14.04 -3.69
C ALA A 917 -9.19 12.99 -3.15
N GLU A 918 -7.89 13.28 -3.23
CA GLU A 918 -6.84 12.43 -2.65
C GLU A 918 -7.07 12.19 -1.14
N ASN A 919 -7.65 13.16 -0.43
CA ASN A 919 -8.00 13.02 1.00
C ASN A 919 -9.01 11.90 1.31
N ASP A 920 -9.81 11.49 0.31
CA ASP A 920 -10.76 10.39 0.46
C ASP A 920 -10.01 9.04 0.52
N TYR A 921 -8.83 8.96 -0.10
CA TYR A 921 -8.04 7.74 -0.21
C TYR A 921 -6.84 7.69 0.74
N GLU A 922 -6.24 8.84 1.00
CA GLU A 922 -5.02 8.94 1.79
C GLU A 922 -5.34 9.62 3.14
N PRO A 923 -5.66 8.84 4.18
CA PRO A 923 -6.04 9.39 5.47
C PRO A 923 -4.91 10.16 6.14
N SER A 924 -3.64 9.95 5.76
CA SER A 924 -2.51 10.71 6.29
C SER A 924 -2.56 12.19 5.95
N ILE A 925 -3.21 12.61 4.86
CA ILE A 925 -3.14 14.00 4.40
C ILE A 925 -3.97 14.94 5.28
N TYR A 926 -5.29 14.75 5.35
CA TYR A 926 -6.22 15.73 5.94
C TYR A 926 -6.25 15.70 7.49
N ARG A 927 -5.11 15.97 8.11
CA ARG A 927 -4.93 16.09 9.57
C ARG A 927 -3.70 16.92 9.92
N ALA A 928 -3.72 17.52 11.10
CA ALA A 928 -2.61 18.34 11.59
C ALA A 928 -1.26 17.62 11.66
N ARG A 929 -0.20 18.42 11.56
CA ARG A 929 1.18 18.04 11.83
C ARG A 929 1.71 18.89 12.96
N PHE A 930 2.24 18.24 13.99
CA PHE A 930 2.83 18.88 15.16
C PHE A 930 4.35 18.97 15.03
N VAL A 931 4.92 20.08 15.45
CA VAL A 931 6.35 20.43 15.40
C VAL A 931 6.76 21.04 16.73
N ASN A 932 7.92 20.65 17.23
CA ASN A 932 8.58 21.31 18.35
C ASN A 932 9.48 22.42 17.80
N ILE A 933 9.32 23.65 18.29
CA ILE A 933 10.14 24.81 17.96
C ILE A 933 10.92 25.25 19.20
N PRO A 934 12.26 25.38 19.15
CA PRO A 934 13.04 25.82 20.30
C PRO A 934 12.65 27.21 20.79
N LYS A 935 12.46 27.37 22.11
CA LYS A 935 12.19 28.69 22.72
C LYS A 935 13.32 29.68 22.46
N ARG A 936 14.56 29.21 22.29
CA ARG A 936 15.72 30.04 21.91
C ARG A 936 15.61 30.65 20.51
N GLY A 937 14.81 30.06 19.61
CA GLY A 937 14.59 30.60 18.26
C GLY A 937 13.77 31.90 18.28
N PHE A 938 13.05 32.16 19.37
CA PHE A 938 12.36 33.42 19.62
C PHE A 938 13.34 34.46 20.17
N ASP A 939 14.32 34.84 19.34
CA ASP A 939 15.34 35.84 19.62
C ASP A 939 15.09 37.11 18.80
N PRO A 940 14.66 38.22 19.43
CA PRO A 940 14.37 39.46 18.71
C PRO A 940 15.60 40.08 18.04
N SER A 941 16.82 39.72 18.44
CA SER A 941 18.05 40.23 17.82
C SER A 941 18.32 39.63 16.43
N ALA A 942 17.74 38.46 16.14
CA ALA A 942 17.79 37.80 14.84
C ALA A 942 16.72 38.31 13.86
N ALA A 943 15.86 39.25 14.28
CA ALA A 943 14.77 39.73 13.45
C ALA A 943 15.30 40.58 12.29
N THR A 944 14.90 40.22 11.06
CA THR A 944 15.29 40.93 9.85
C THR A 944 14.09 41.55 9.17
N THR A 945 14.33 42.63 8.43
CA THR A 945 13.36 43.25 7.51
C THR A 945 13.58 42.84 6.06
N ALA A 946 14.69 42.17 5.76
CA ALA A 946 15.10 41.79 4.42
C ALA A 946 14.43 40.47 4.00
N VAL A 947 13.74 40.51 2.85
CA VAL A 947 13.40 39.31 2.10
C VAL A 947 14.69 38.84 1.44
N ALA A 948 15.13 37.61 1.69
CA ALA A 948 16.13 36.99 0.82
C ALA A 948 15.56 37.01 -0.61
N PRO A 949 16.22 37.62 -1.60
CA PRO A 949 15.73 37.58 -2.96
C PRO A 949 15.78 36.14 -3.42
N LEU A 950 14.62 35.52 -3.65
CA LEU A 950 14.55 34.36 -4.52
C LEU A 950 14.77 34.86 -5.94
N GLU A 951 15.82 34.35 -6.58
CA GLU A 951 15.98 34.53 -8.02
C GLU A 951 14.70 34.07 -8.72
N ALA A 952 14.21 34.91 -9.62
CA ALA A 952 13.12 34.58 -10.51
C ALA A 952 13.59 33.46 -11.46
N SER A 953 13.44 32.19 -11.05
CA SER A 953 13.39 31.12 -12.03
C SER A 953 12.10 31.31 -12.83
N GLY A 954 12.28 31.66 -14.10
CA GLY A 954 11.22 32.01 -15.03
C GLY A 954 10.34 30.81 -15.40
N VAL A 955 9.46 30.40 -14.50
CA VAL A 955 8.22 29.71 -14.84
C VAL A 955 7.10 30.48 -14.19
N VAL A 956 6.40 31.26 -15.00
CA VAL A 956 5.15 31.93 -14.63
C VAL A 956 4.02 30.95 -14.93
N PRO A 957 3.40 30.27 -13.94
CA PRO A 957 1.96 30.07 -14.02
C PRO A 957 1.35 31.40 -13.58
N THR A 958 0.73 32.10 -14.52
CA THR A 958 0.09 33.39 -14.28
C THR A 958 -0.81 33.29 -13.06
N THR A 959 -0.50 34.08 -12.05
CA THR A 959 -1.34 34.41 -10.89
C THR A 959 -2.67 34.98 -11.39
N ALA A 960 -3.64 34.09 -11.60
CA ALA A 960 -5.03 34.42 -11.94
C ALA A 960 -6.00 33.53 -11.14
N ALA A 961 -5.80 33.47 -9.82
CA ALA A 961 -6.71 32.82 -8.88
C ALA A 961 -6.99 33.71 -7.65
N TYR A 962 -7.09 35.03 -7.88
CA TYR A 962 -7.83 35.93 -7.00
C TYR A 962 -8.49 37.02 -7.84
N ARG A 963 -9.65 36.68 -8.39
CA ARG A 963 -10.68 37.63 -8.81
C ARG A 963 -12.00 37.07 -8.32
N SER A 964 -12.46 37.52 -7.16
CA SER A 964 -13.90 37.63 -6.94
C SER A 964 -14.38 38.92 -7.59
N ASP A 965 -15.59 38.81 -8.13
CA ASP A 965 -16.54 39.87 -8.45
C ASP A 965 -16.33 40.67 -9.75
N ASP A 966 -17.22 40.40 -10.72
CA ASP A 966 -18.39 41.26 -10.89
C ASP A 966 -19.32 40.72 -12.02
N ARG A 967 -20.56 40.33 -11.66
CA ARG A 967 -21.85 40.70 -12.30
C ARG A 967 -22.89 39.59 -12.48
N GLU A 968 -24.05 39.91 -11.89
CA GLU A 968 -25.42 39.57 -12.25
C GLU A 968 -25.84 38.10 -12.25
N MET A 969 -26.39 37.69 -11.11
CA MET A 969 -27.50 36.74 -11.07
C MET A 969 -28.66 37.25 -11.95
N ARG A 970 -28.78 36.71 -13.18
CA ARG A 970 -30.06 36.64 -13.89
C ARG A 970 -30.40 35.17 -14.09
N GLY A 971 -31.57 34.81 -13.60
CA GLY A 971 -32.02 33.43 -13.43
C GLY A 971 -31.83 32.56 -14.66
N ALA A 972 -31.06 31.49 -14.48
CA ALA A 972 -31.15 30.33 -15.34
C ALA A 972 -32.34 29.51 -14.86
N ARG A 973 -33.46 29.62 -15.58
CA ARG A 973 -34.50 28.58 -15.57
C ARG A 973 -33.81 27.25 -15.84
N TYR A 974 -34.25 26.19 -15.15
CA TYR A 974 -34.02 24.81 -15.54
C TYR A 974 -34.12 24.71 -17.07
N THR A 975 -32.97 24.55 -17.73
CA THR A 975 -32.93 24.19 -19.14
C THR A 975 -33.06 22.68 -19.19
N PRO A 976 -34.00 22.14 -19.98
CA PRO A 976 -34.02 20.70 -20.24
C PRO A 976 -32.64 20.30 -20.79
N PHE A 977 -32.13 19.18 -20.30
CA PHE A 977 -30.95 18.48 -20.80
C PHE A 977 -30.82 18.64 -22.33
N PRO A 978 -29.66 19.05 -22.86
CA PRO A 978 -29.59 19.48 -24.25
C PRO A 978 -29.87 18.31 -25.21
N SER A 979 -30.89 18.51 -26.03
CA SER A 979 -31.18 17.83 -27.30
C SER A 979 -30.03 17.92 -28.34
N LYS A 980 -28.89 18.52 -27.97
CA LYS A 980 -27.75 18.78 -28.86
C LYS A 980 -26.89 17.55 -29.16
N PHE A 981 -26.96 16.51 -28.34
CA PHE A 981 -26.30 15.22 -28.67
C PHE A 981 -26.93 14.53 -29.90
N ALA A 982 -28.15 14.91 -30.29
CA ALA A 982 -28.88 14.28 -31.38
C ALA A 982 -28.70 14.97 -32.76
N GLN A 983 -28.10 16.17 -32.82
CA GLN A 983 -27.96 16.91 -34.09
C GLN A 983 -26.52 17.14 -34.56
N ASP A 984 -25.51 17.18 -33.66
CA ASP A 984 -24.16 17.61 -34.05
C ASP A 984 -23.06 16.54 -33.89
N GLY A 985 -23.37 15.33 -33.41
CA GLY A 985 -22.31 14.47 -32.90
C GLY A 985 -21.60 15.11 -31.70
N ILE A 986 -20.97 14.28 -30.90
CA ILE A 986 -20.26 14.69 -29.68
C ILE A 986 -19.15 15.70 -30.10
N PRO A 987 -18.91 16.81 -29.36
CA PRO A 987 -18.01 17.87 -29.82
C PRO A 987 -16.67 17.31 -30.34
N PRO A 988 -16.27 17.63 -31.58
CA PRO A 988 -15.00 17.20 -32.13
C PRO A 988 -13.87 17.99 -31.47
N GLY A 989 -12.76 17.33 -31.10
CA GLY A 989 -11.52 18.10 -30.96
C GLY A 989 -10.33 17.52 -30.21
N GLN A 990 -10.42 16.39 -29.50
CA GLN A 990 -9.22 15.86 -28.83
C GLN A 990 -9.05 14.37 -29.10
N SER A 991 -7.91 14.00 -29.69
CA SER A 991 -7.52 12.61 -29.82
C SER A 991 -7.11 12.06 -28.45
N ALA A 992 -7.19 10.74 -28.26
CA ALA A 992 -6.67 10.08 -27.06
C ALA A 992 -5.21 10.49 -26.77
N ALA A 993 -4.42 10.74 -27.81
CA ALA A 993 -3.04 11.24 -27.69
C ALA A 993 -2.95 12.66 -27.08
N VAL A 994 -3.88 13.57 -27.40
CA VAL A 994 -3.91 14.92 -26.82
C VAL A 994 -4.35 14.88 -25.35
N ILE A 995 -5.31 14.03 -25.01
CA ILE A 995 -5.74 13.81 -23.62
C ILE A 995 -4.60 13.20 -22.81
N ALA A 996 -3.97 12.14 -23.31
CA ALA A 996 -2.81 11.51 -22.67
C ALA A 996 -1.66 12.51 -22.49
N GLN A 997 -1.39 13.37 -23.47
CA GLN A 997 -0.34 14.40 -23.36
C GLN A 997 -0.67 15.45 -22.29
N ARG A 998 -1.94 15.85 -22.14
CA ARG A 998 -2.36 16.81 -21.09
C ARG A 998 -2.28 16.20 -19.69
N ASN A 999 -2.71 14.94 -19.54
CA ASN A 999 -2.69 14.24 -18.27
C ASN A 999 -1.26 13.87 -17.83
N ALA A 1000 -0.40 13.42 -18.76
CA ALA A 1000 0.98 13.01 -18.48
C ALA A 1000 1.87 14.13 -17.91
N LEU A 1001 1.49 15.40 -18.09
CA LEU A 1001 2.21 16.55 -17.53
C LEU A 1001 1.85 16.83 -16.06
N GLN A 1002 0.87 16.14 -15.50
CA GLN A 1002 0.24 16.48 -14.21
C GLN A 1002 -0.05 15.24 -13.34
N GLU A 1003 0.54 14.09 -13.66
CA GLU A 1003 0.27 12.79 -13.02
C GLU A 1003 1.42 12.38 -12.09
N ASP A 1004 1.09 12.09 -10.82
CA ASP A 1004 1.94 11.31 -9.91
C ASP A 1004 1.07 10.31 -9.15
N LYS A 1005 1.50 9.04 -9.08
CA LYS A 1005 0.80 7.96 -8.36
C LYS A 1005 -0.71 7.81 -8.67
N GLY A 1006 -1.14 8.20 -9.87
CA GLY A 1006 -2.55 8.15 -10.29
C GLY A 1006 -3.43 9.32 -9.83
N TYR A 1007 -2.83 10.39 -9.28
CA TYR A 1007 -3.51 11.64 -8.93
C TYR A 1007 -3.13 12.79 -9.86
N TYR A 1008 -4.07 13.73 -10.03
CA TYR A 1008 -3.96 14.88 -10.90
C TYR A 1008 -4.20 16.18 -10.11
N ASN A 1009 -3.44 17.24 -10.39
CA ASN A 1009 -3.64 18.53 -9.75
C ASN A 1009 -4.96 19.18 -10.22
N SER A 1010 -5.95 19.28 -9.33
CA SER A 1010 -7.24 19.87 -9.68
C SER A 1010 -7.17 21.32 -10.18
N TRP A 1011 -6.22 22.12 -9.67
CA TRP A 1011 -6.07 23.51 -10.10
C TRP A 1011 -5.61 23.64 -11.55
N ALA A 1012 -4.91 22.63 -12.08
CA ALA A 1012 -4.47 22.62 -13.47
C ALA A 1012 -5.64 22.43 -14.46
N TYR A 1013 -6.77 21.91 -14.00
CA TYR A 1013 -7.92 21.57 -14.85
C TYR A 1013 -9.15 22.46 -14.65
N GLN A 1014 -9.06 23.45 -13.76
CA GLN A 1014 -10.18 24.31 -13.39
C GLN A 1014 -10.51 25.29 -14.53
N SER A 1015 -11.65 25.08 -15.20
CA SER A 1015 -12.20 26.00 -16.19
C SER A 1015 -13.03 27.12 -15.54
N ASP A 1016 -13.37 28.17 -16.30
CA ASP A 1016 -14.31 29.20 -15.82
C ASP A 1016 -15.70 28.62 -15.50
N ALA A 1017 -16.10 27.56 -16.20
CA ALA A 1017 -17.34 26.83 -15.91
C ALA A 1017 -17.22 26.02 -14.60
N ASP A 1018 -16.07 25.39 -14.34
CA ASP A 1018 -15.83 24.69 -13.06
C ASP A 1018 -15.90 25.68 -11.89
N LYS A 1019 -15.29 26.86 -12.04
CA LYS A 1019 -15.37 27.94 -11.04
C LYS A 1019 -16.80 28.42 -10.82
N ALA A 1020 -17.56 28.64 -11.91
CA ALA A 1020 -18.93 29.14 -11.84
C ALA A 1020 -19.91 28.15 -11.18
N ASN A 1021 -19.67 26.84 -11.37
CA ASN A 1021 -20.50 25.77 -10.80
C ASN A 1021 -19.96 25.20 -9.48
N ASN A 1022 -18.90 25.80 -8.94
CA ASN A 1022 -18.26 25.35 -7.70
C ASN A 1022 -17.74 23.89 -7.78
N HIS A 1023 -17.27 23.47 -8.95
CA HIS A 1023 -16.67 22.16 -9.17
C HIS A 1023 -15.15 22.21 -8.98
N VAL A 1024 -14.61 21.10 -8.47
CA VAL A 1024 -13.17 20.84 -8.47
C VAL A 1024 -12.72 20.65 -9.92
N GLY A 1025 -11.56 21.17 -10.30
CA GLY A 1025 -11.06 20.98 -11.66
C GLY A 1025 -10.72 19.50 -11.89
N CYS A 1026 -11.36 18.88 -12.89
CA CYS A 1026 -11.22 17.46 -13.16
C CYS A 1026 -10.36 17.18 -14.41
N PRO A 1027 -9.52 16.12 -14.37
CA PRO A 1027 -8.77 15.67 -15.53
C PRO A 1027 -9.70 15.18 -16.65
N TYR A 1028 -9.17 15.14 -17.88
CA TYR A 1028 -9.90 14.60 -19.02
C TYR A 1028 -9.84 13.07 -19.03
N ILE A 1029 -10.97 12.42 -19.32
CA ILE A 1029 -11.07 10.96 -19.31
C ILE A 1029 -11.12 10.44 -20.74
N ALA A 1030 -10.13 9.64 -21.12
CA ALA A 1030 -10.14 8.93 -22.40
C ALA A 1030 -11.09 7.73 -22.33
N ALA A 1031 -11.78 7.44 -23.43
CA ALA A 1031 -12.60 6.24 -23.53
C ALA A 1031 -11.71 5.01 -23.66
N PRO A 1032 -12.12 3.85 -23.09
CA PRO A 1032 -11.38 2.61 -23.29
C PRO A 1032 -11.40 2.24 -24.75
N THR A 1033 -10.31 1.67 -25.25
CA THR A 1033 -10.13 1.39 -26.69
C THR A 1033 -10.70 0.03 -27.12
N ASP A 1034 -11.10 -0.79 -26.15
CA ASP A 1034 -11.45 -2.21 -26.29
C ASP A 1034 -12.93 -2.50 -25.99
N LEU A 1035 -13.82 -1.51 -26.19
CA LEU A 1035 -15.26 -1.72 -26.10
C LEU A 1035 -15.71 -2.81 -27.09
N ALA A 1036 -16.22 -3.91 -26.56
CA ALA A 1036 -16.74 -5.05 -27.31
C ALA A 1036 -18.20 -5.31 -26.98
N ALA A 1037 -18.93 -5.89 -27.95
CA ALA A 1037 -20.31 -6.31 -27.80
C ALA A 1037 -20.45 -7.77 -28.25
N THR A 1038 -20.94 -8.62 -27.36
CA THR A 1038 -21.21 -10.04 -27.64
C THR A 1038 -22.69 -10.31 -27.42
N VAL A 1039 -23.37 -10.82 -28.44
CA VAL A 1039 -24.77 -11.26 -28.30
C VAL A 1039 -24.79 -12.63 -27.63
N ARG A 1040 -25.64 -12.83 -26.62
CA ARG A 1040 -25.73 -14.12 -25.92
C ARG A 1040 -26.60 -15.10 -26.69
N ASP A 1041 -26.06 -16.29 -26.97
CA ASP A 1041 -26.82 -17.40 -27.54
C ASP A 1041 -27.92 -17.89 -26.57
N GLY A 1042 -29.14 -18.05 -27.09
CA GLY A 1042 -30.24 -18.72 -26.38
C GLY A 1042 -31.11 -17.86 -25.44
N ALA A 1043 -30.85 -16.56 -25.28
CA ALA A 1043 -31.70 -15.65 -24.52
C ALA A 1043 -32.20 -14.49 -25.39
N TRP A 1044 -33.49 -14.23 -25.35
CA TRP A 1044 -34.19 -13.23 -26.16
C TRP A 1044 -33.59 -11.82 -25.96
N GLY A 1045 -32.83 -11.31 -26.92
CA GLY A 1045 -32.49 -9.88 -27.03
C GLY A 1045 -31.55 -9.32 -25.96
N TRP A 1046 -30.53 -10.07 -25.50
CA TRP A 1046 -29.53 -9.55 -24.55
C TRP A 1046 -28.17 -9.33 -25.20
N VAL A 1047 -27.54 -8.19 -24.89
CA VAL A 1047 -26.16 -7.88 -25.28
C VAL A 1047 -25.26 -7.83 -24.05
N ASP A 1048 -24.08 -8.42 -24.19
CA ASP A 1048 -22.99 -8.38 -23.22
C ASP A 1048 -21.94 -7.39 -23.72
N LEU A 1049 -21.87 -6.22 -23.09
CA LEU A 1049 -20.88 -5.19 -23.40
C LEU A 1049 -19.72 -5.32 -22.42
N THR A 1050 -18.48 -5.36 -22.92
CA THR A 1050 -17.26 -5.44 -22.11
C THR A 1050 -16.26 -4.38 -22.55
N TRP A 1051 -15.45 -3.87 -21.63
CA TRP A 1051 -14.36 -2.93 -21.90
C TRP A 1051 -13.28 -3.03 -20.82
N SER A 1052 -12.16 -2.32 -20.96
CA SER A 1052 -11.16 -2.16 -19.90
C SER A 1052 -11.49 -0.97 -19.00
N HIS A 1053 -11.20 -1.08 -17.71
CA HIS A 1053 -11.37 0.04 -16.78
C HIS A 1053 -10.33 1.14 -17.07
N VAL A 1054 -10.74 2.40 -17.14
CA VAL A 1054 -9.85 3.51 -17.54
C VAL A 1054 -9.18 4.25 -16.37
N GLY A 1055 -9.64 4.06 -15.14
CA GLY A 1055 -9.02 4.64 -13.94
C GLY A 1055 -9.96 4.69 -12.74
N LEU A 1056 -9.41 4.90 -11.54
CA LEU A 1056 -10.17 4.92 -10.28
C LEU A 1056 -11.33 5.92 -10.30
N ASP A 1057 -12.47 5.53 -9.70
CA ASP A 1057 -13.72 6.31 -9.62
C ASP A 1057 -14.33 6.77 -10.94
N VAL A 1058 -13.96 6.14 -12.05
CA VAL A 1058 -14.62 6.45 -13.33
C VAL A 1058 -15.89 5.62 -13.43
N GLY A 1059 -17.04 6.29 -13.46
CA GLY A 1059 -18.33 5.67 -13.77
C GLY A 1059 -18.57 5.66 -15.28
N TYR A 1060 -19.33 4.71 -15.79
CA TYR A 1060 -19.60 4.60 -17.22
C TYR A 1060 -21.08 4.81 -17.52
N LYS A 1061 -21.37 5.56 -18.60
CA LYS A 1061 -22.70 5.67 -19.19
C LYS A 1061 -22.69 4.99 -20.55
N VAL A 1062 -23.64 4.10 -20.78
CA VAL A 1062 -23.83 3.42 -22.06
C VAL A 1062 -25.08 3.95 -22.75
N TYR A 1063 -24.92 4.37 -24.00
CA TYR A 1063 -26.03 4.75 -24.89
C TYR A 1063 -26.19 3.73 -26.00
N GLU A 1064 -27.43 3.44 -26.36
CA GLU A 1064 -27.77 2.57 -27.48
C GLU A 1064 -28.46 3.35 -28.60
N TYR A 1065 -28.13 3.00 -29.84
CA TYR A 1065 -28.68 3.59 -31.04
C TYR A 1065 -28.98 2.52 -32.10
N ASN A 1066 -30.24 2.41 -32.54
CA ASN A 1066 -30.60 1.59 -33.70
C ASN A 1066 -30.21 2.31 -35.00
N VAL A 1067 -29.20 1.77 -35.68
CA VAL A 1067 -28.65 2.32 -36.93
C VAL A 1067 -29.60 2.07 -38.10
N THR A 1068 -30.30 0.94 -38.10
CA THR A 1068 -31.21 0.54 -39.20
C THR A 1068 -32.45 1.44 -39.27
N GLU A 1069 -33.07 1.76 -38.14
CA GLU A 1069 -34.25 2.64 -38.08
C GLU A 1069 -33.91 4.14 -38.05
N GLY A 1070 -32.64 4.50 -37.88
CA GLY A 1070 -32.15 5.88 -37.93
C GLY A 1070 -32.65 6.83 -36.82
N ALA A 1071 -33.44 6.37 -35.83
CA ALA A 1071 -34.14 7.33 -34.95
C ALA A 1071 -34.40 6.92 -33.49
N ARG A 1072 -34.18 5.66 -33.05
CA ARG A 1072 -34.47 5.28 -31.66
C ARG A 1072 -33.21 5.32 -30.79
N ARG A 1073 -33.19 6.26 -29.85
CA ARG A 1073 -32.18 6.42 -28.80
C ARG A 1073 -32.83 6.07 -27.46
N HIS A 1074 -32.34 5.03 -26.78
CA HIS A 1074 -32.76 4.72 -25.41
C HIS A 1074 -31.96 5.56 -24.39
N TRP A 1075 -32.60 5.86 -23.26
CA TRP A 1075 -32.00 6.61 -22.15
C TRP A 1075 -30.89 5.77 -21.48
N PRO A 1076 -29.84 6.39 -20.92
CA PRO A 1076 -28.67 5.69 -20.41
C PRO A 1076 -29.02 4.63 -19.37
N TRP A 1077 -28.45 3.43 -19.53
CA TRP A 1077 -28.36 2.45 -18.46
C TRP A 1077 -27.43 3.01 -17.36
N ASP A 1078 -27.81 2.74 -16.12
CA ASP A 1078 -27.32 3.41 -14.91
C ASP A 1078 -25.81 3.60 -14.79
N TRP A 1079 -25.47 4.63 -14.01
CA TRP A 1079 -24.11 4.97 -13.60
C TRP A 1079 -23.55 3.89 -12.67
N ASN A 1080 -22.71 3.02 -13.22
CA ASN A 1080 -22.08 1.95 -12.46
C ASN A 1080 -20.64 2.32 -12.07
N PHE A 1081 -20.37 2.38 -10.76
CA PHE A 1081 -19.05 2.08 -10.19
C PHE A 1081 -18.94 0.55 -10.08
N GLY A 1082 -18.81 -0.13 -11.21
CA GLY A 1082 -18.84 -1.59 -11.28
C GLY A 1082 -17.81 -2.13 -12.28
N PRO A 1083 -17.65 -3.46 -12.36
CA PRO A 1083 -16.74 -4.07 -13.32
C PRO A 1083 -17.07 -3.57 -14.74
N PRO A 1084 -16.09 -3.51 -15.64
CA PRO A 1084 -16.23 -2.91 -16.96
C PRO A 1084 -17.00 -3.84 -17.93
N ARG A 1085 -18.22 -4.17 -17.51
CA ARG A 1085 -19.16 -5.08 -18.17
C ARG A 1085 -20.59 -4.63 -17.87
N LEU A 1086 -21.42 -4.57 -18.90
CA LEU A 1086 -22.86 -4.34 -18.77
C LEU A 1086 -23.61 -5.45 -19.50
N ILE A 1087 -24.51 -6.11 -18.78
CA ILE A 1087 -25.46 -7.07 -19.34
C ILE A 1087 -26.83 -6.39 -19.30
N ALA A 1088 -27.36 -6.03 -20.47
CA ALA A 1088 -28.62 -5.30 -20.58
C ALA A 1088 -29.60 -6.00 -21.54
N PRO A 1089 -30.91 -6.00 -21.23
CA PRO A 1089 -31.93 -6.37 -22.19
C PRO A 1089 -32.08 -5.26 -23.24
N LEU A 1090 -32.30 -5.63 -24.50
CA LEU A 1090 -32.77 -4.69 -25.52
C LEU A 1090 -34.28 -4.47 -25.29
N ASP A 1091 -34.68 -3.24 -24.97
CA ASP A 1091 -36.05 -2.92 -24.51
C ASP A 1091 -37.13 -3.09 -25.62
N ASP A 1092 -38.35 -3.39 -25.14
CA ASP A 1092 -39.60 -3.77 -25.80
C ASP A 1092 -39.90 -3.24 -27.22
N PHE A 1093 -39.77 -4.08 -28.26
CA PHE A 1093 -40.62 -4.21 -29.48
C PHE A 1093 -40.01 -5.35 -30.34
N PRO A 1094 -40.69 -5.99 -31.31
CA PRO A 1094 -40.08 -7.04 -32.10
C PRO A 1094 -39.08 -6.39 -33.05
N ALA A 1095 -37.86 -6.13 -32.57
CA ALA A 1095 -36.73 -5.77 -33.40
C ALA A 1095 -36.64 -6.86 -34.49
N ASP A 1096 -36.67 -6.44 -35.74
CA ASP A 1096 -36.37 -7.35 -36.85
C ASP A 1096 -34.96 -7.90 -36.58
N ARG A 1097 -34.77 -9.21 -36.69
CA ARG A 1097 -33.48 -9.88 -36.43
C ARG A 1097 -32.35 -9.39 -37.34
N THR A 1098 -32.63 -8.48 -38.28
CA THR A 1098 -31.67 -7.81 -39.17
C THR A 1098 -31.19 -6.43 -38.69
N ASP A 1099 -31.69 -5.92 -37.57
CA ASP A 1099 -31.33 -4.59 -37.07
C ASP A 1099 -29.87 -4.51 -36.60
N LEU A 1100 -29.21 -3.41 -36.97
CA LEU A 1100 -27.85 -3.05 -36.57
C LEU A 1100 -27.93 -2.04 -35.43
N PHE A 1101 -27.35 -2.40 -34.29
CA PHE A 1101 -27.26 -1.51 -33.14
C PHE A 1101 -25.84 -0.97 -33.01
N ARG A 1102 -25.74 0.26 -32.51
CA ARG A 1102 -24.49 0.92 -32.12
C ARG A 1102 -24.59 1.31 -30.66
N TRP A 1103 -23.64 0.86 -29.86
CA TRP A 1103 -23.51 1.25 -28.46
C TRP A 1103 -22.36 2.24 -28.31
N HIS A 1104 -22.59 3.29 -27.53
CA HIS A 1104 -21.60 4.30 -27.16
C HIS A 1104 -21.32 4.21 -25.68
N LEU A 1105 -20.07 3.95 -25.32
CA LEU A 1105 -19.57 4.02 -23.96
C LEU A 1105 -18.98 5.40 -23.71
N VAL A 1106 -19.46 6.08 -22.68
CA VAL A 1106 -18.97 7.37 -22.23
C VAL A 1106 -18.50 7.21 -20.77
N PRO A 1107 -17.19 7.13 -20.50
CA PRO A 1107 -16.69 7.31 -19.14
C PRO A 1107 -17.12 8.68 -18.60
N THR A 1108 -17.32 8.77 -17.30
CA THR A 1108 -17.78 9.97 -16.59
C THR A 1108 -17.12 10.05 -15.22
N ASN A 1109 -16.77 11.28 -14.82
CA ASN A 1109 -16.38 11.57 -13.45
C ASN A 1109 -17.62 11.65 -12.54
N ILE A 1110 -17.40 11.80 -11.23
CA ILE A 1110 -18.48 11.91 -10.24
C ILE A 1110 -19.42 13.10 -10.45
N TRP A 1111 -18.92 14.18 -11.06
CA TRP A 1111 -19.69 15.38 -11.41
C TRP A 1111 -20.45 15.27 -12.72
N GLN A 1112 -20.33 14.12 -13.42
CA GLN A 1112 -20.97 13.82 -14.69
C GLN A 1112 -20.73 14.88 -15.77
N GLN A 1113 -19.49 15.34 -15.93
CA GLN A 1113 -19.09 16.38 -16.89
C GLN A 1113 -18.79 15.80 -18.28
N PRO A 1114 -19.74 15.79 -19.24
CA PRO A 1114 -19.56 15.16 -20.55
C PRO A 1114 -18.52 15.86 -21.44
N GLU A 1115 -18.23 17.14 -21.22
CA GLU A 1115 -17.22 17.91 -21.95
C GLU A 1115 -15.78 17.53 -21.59
N LYS A 1116 -15.61 16.78 -20.50
CA LYS A 1116 -14.31 16.29 -20.02
C LYS A 1116 -14.05 14.85 -20.42
N THR A 1117 -14.94 14.23 -21.21
CA THR A 1117 -14.89 12.80 -21.49
C THR A 1117 -14.89 12.52 -22.98
N GLN A 1118 -14.11 11.53 -23.39
CA GLN A 1118 -14.16 10.96 -24.73
C GLN A 1118 -15.17 9.79 -24.74
N SER A 1119 -15.77 9.48 -25.89
CA SER A 1119 -16.63 8.31 -26.07
C SER A 1119 -15.99 7.28 -27.01
N ASN A 1120 -16.21 5.99 -26.76
CA ASN A 1120 -15.93 4.92 -27.73
C ASN A 1120 -17.25 4.25 -28.16
N SER A 1121 -17.28 3.61 -29.32
CA SER A 1121 -18.49 2.94 -29.81
C SER A 1121 -18.20 1.63 -30.52
N VAL A 1122 -19.10 0.66 -30.35
CA VAL A 1122 -19.07 -0.63 -31.03
C VAL A 1122 -20.41 -0.88 -31.71
N GLN A 1123 -20.41 -1.65 -32.80
CA GLN A 1123 -21.62 -2.05 -33.51
C GLN A 1123 -21.79 -3.57 -33.49
N GLY A 1124 -23.04 -4.03 -33.44
CA GLY A 1124 -23.37 -5.45 -33.46
C GLY A 1124 -24.71 -5.69 -34.14
N ARG A 1125 -24.82 -6.83 -34.81
CA ARG A 1125 -26.06 -7.34 -35.39
C ARG A 1125 -26.53 -8.54 -34.58
N MET A 1126 -27.85 -8.73 -34.50
CA MET A 1126 -28.38 -9.94 -33.89
C MET A 1126 -28.03 -11.16 -34.76
N PRO A 1127 -27.61 -12.29 -34.16
CA PRO A 1127 -27.57 -13.57 -34.85
C PRO A 1127 -28.99 -14.00 -35.24
N LEU A 1128 -29.10 -14.68 -36.38
CA LEU A 1128 -30.36 -15.13 -36.99
C LEU A 1128 -31.12 -16.16 -36.14
#